data_AF-I0Z2U9-F1
#
_entry.id   AF-I0Z2U9-F1
#
_cell.length_a   1.000
_cell.length_b   1.000
_cell.length_c   1.000
_cell.angle_alpha   90.00
_cell.angle_beta   90.00
_cell.angle_gamma   90.00
#
_symmetry.space_group_name_H-M   'P 1'
#
loop_
_entity.id
_entity.type
_entity.pdbx_description
1 polymer ?
#
loop_
_entity_poly.entity_id
_entity_poly.type
_entity_poly.pdbx_seq_one_letter_code
_entity_poly.pdbx_strand_id
1 'polypeptide(L)'
;MGIQVTPLYGAGTDGPVCNLLQIDQLLLLLDCGWDDAYDMELLHPLKNVIGHVHGVLITHPDPAHLGALPYLVGRLKLSVPVYATFPVQKMGEIFMYDQYVTRHAVTDFAAFNLDDVDEAFARITPLKYQQTLTLEGPGEGFSITPFAAGHLLGGCIWRITTPEEEHIVYAVHYNHKKERHLNGGVLDSAFSRPAILITDADNSMLEGAVRSRETLDKELREAVMATVRANGNVLIPVDAAGRLLELVLLLEEHWDKQKLTYPLVLLSPMAYNVLELASSQLEWMSHYIGQMFERTKQNPFSVRQAKKLKLCRTTEELAKLPPGPRVVMATLPSLEAGASRQLLTEWATNPANLILFPGRAPNDTLAGLLQQNMQSGQPFTVPIRLSKRMPLQGAELQAWQESQTAHVLEEEEEPAISTESIGKISRATSDGAKLAPASLQPSSMASLPAARVLIDGFVVPEGAVAPMFPSEDDDNEYDDYGALLHPGEFQQAGGTATAMSMDMDDGEDSPEEEEVPTKVVFEDIKLPVHARLLLLDYDGRSDGRSMRLILGKVAPRHLVLVHGTPQATQVLRDACGDDLYSVNGQVHCPANGETVDVSAGTSSFQVGLSDGLLAQLRMRQMGSEYALAWVHGVVASVNSGALPEVLPASASAGEALEGGVFIGDAKLSDLKTALEKEGIAAVFVEGNLQCSGSVSVKRTVPEDGGIILEGPLSDDYYRIRTVLYSQYQVC
;
A
#
# COMPACT_ATOMS: atom_id res chain seq x y z
N MET A 1 -16.00 8.01 -24.15
CA MET A 1 -15.45 8.25 -22.82
C MET A 1 -14.07 8.90 -22.96
N GLY A 2 -13.89 10.09 -22.39
CA GLY A 2 -12.62 10.83 -22.41
C GLY A 2 -11.75 10.42 -21.21
N ILE A 3 -10.60 9.79 -21.43
CA ILE A 3 -9.71 9.36 -20.34
C ILE A 3 -8.33 9.98 -20.52
N GLN A 4 -7.88 10.70 -19.50
CA GLN A 4 -6.58 11.37 -19.50
C GLN A 4 -5.78 11.00 -18.25
N VAL A 5 -4.50 10.72 -18.45
CA VAL A 5 -3.56 10.42 -17.37
C VAL A 5 -2.44 11.46 -17.40
N THR A 6 -2.19 12.10 -16.25
CA THR A 6 -1.12 13.10 -16.10
C THR A 6 -0.29 12.77 -14.86
N PRO A 7 0.98 12.33 -15.00
CA PRO A 7 1.89 12.27 -13.87
C PRO A 7 2.18 13.69 -13.38
N LEU A 8 1.89 14.00 -12.13
CA LEU A 8 2.20 15.32 -11.57
C LEU A 8 3.70 15.38 -11.22
N TYR A 9 4.19 14.31 -10.59
CA TYR A 9 5.60 14.04 -10.35
C TYR A 9 5.81 12.53 -10.16
N GLY A 10 7.07 12.10 -10.25
CA GLY A 10 7.47 10.69 -10.15
C GLY A 10 7.85 10.04 -11.47
N ALA A 11 7.43 10.59 -12.63
CA ALA A 11 7.87 10.11 -13.93
C ALA A 11 9.32 10.53 -14.21
N GLY A 12 10.15 9.60 -14.69
CA GLY A 12 11.57 9.85 -14.95
C GLY A 12 12.45 9.89 -13.69
N THR A 13 11.93 9.49 -12.53
CA THR A 13 12.64 9.48 -11.25
C THR A 13 12.36 8.19 -10.48
N ASP A 14 13.21 7.87 -9.52
CA ASP A 14 13.05 6.82 -8.48
C ASP A 14 12.44 7.37 -7.17
N GLY A 15 11.91 8.59 -7.21
CA GLY A 15 11.32 9.30 -6.07
C GLY A 15 9.82 8.99 -5.82
N PRO A 16 9.13 9.83 -5.03
CA PRO A 16 7.71 9.64 -4.72
C PRO A 16 6.80 9.72 -5.95
N VAL A 17 5.62 9.12 -5.85
CA VAL A 17 4.64 9.05 -6.94
C VAL A 17 3.40 9.89 -6.66
N CYS A 18 2.92 10.60 -7.68
CA CYS A 18 1.63 11.28 -7.65
C CYS A 18 1.09 11.49 -9.07
N ASN A 19 -0.08 10.94 -9.34
CA ASN A 19 -0.68 10.95 -10.68
C ASN A 19 -2.11 11.47 -10.64
N LEU A 20 -2.53 12.09 -11.73
CA LEU A 20 -3.88 12.58 -11.91
C LEU A 20 -4.57 11.76 -13.00
N LEU A 21 -5.72 11.18 -12.66
CA LEU A 21 -6.56 10.43 -13.57
C LEU A 21 -7.87 11.18 -13.77
N GLN A 22 -8.09 11.67 -14.98
CA GLN A 22 -9.34 12.30 -15.39
C GLN A 22 -10.14 11.33 -16.25
N ILE A 23 -11.40 11.11 -15.85
CA ILE A 23 -12.35 10.27 -16.53
C ILE A 23 -13.63 11.10 -16.75
N ASP A 24 -13.82 11.58 -17.97
CA ASP A 24 -14.86 12.56 -18.31
C ASP A 24 -14.84 13.78 -17.34
N GLN A 25 -15.77 13.84 -16.38
CA GLN A 25 -15.84 14.88 -15.35
C GLN A 25 -15.23 14.45 -14.00
N LEU A 26 -15.01 13.15 -13.79
CA LEU A 26 -14.42 12.61 -12.58
C LEU A 26 -12.90 12.86 -12.61
N LEU A 27 -12.36 13.35 -11.50
CA LEU A 27 -10.95 13.67 -11.35
C LEU A 27 -10.43 13.02 -10.07
N LEU A 28 -9.61 11.99 -10.23
CA LEU A 28 -9.05 11.22 -9.14
C LEU A 28 -7.55 11.51 -9.01
N LEU A 29 -7.11 11.75 -7.79
CA LEU A 29 -5.70 11.77 -7.45
C LEU A 29 -5.27 10.35 -7.08
N LEU A 30 -4.26 9.83 -7.78
CA LEU A 30 -3.68 8.51 -7.55
C LEU A 30 -2.34 8.69 -6.85
N ASP A 31 -2.31 8.34 -5.57
CA ASP A 31 -1.22 8.59 -4.62
C ASP A 31 -0.84 10.08 -4.47
N CYS A 32 -0.24 10.41 -3.34
CA CYS A 32 0.28 11.73 -3.01
C CYS A 32 1.56 11.59 -2.18
N GLY A 33 2.58 10.99 -2.79
CA GLY A 33 3.87 10.79 -2.17
C GLY A 33 4.63 12.09 -1.90
N TRP A 34 5.57 12.05 -0.97
CA TRP A 34 6.55 13.11 -0.74
C TRP A 34 7.95 12.51 -0.57
N ASP A 35 8.97 13.31 -0.84
CA ASP A 35 10.36 12.93 -0.78
C ASP A 35 10.88 12.97 0.66
N ASP A 36 12.03 12.34 0.90
CA ASP A 36 12.65 12.35 2.22
C ASP A 36 13.10 13.76 2.66
N ALA A 37 13.26 14.72 1.75
CA ALA A 37 13.58 16.09 2.13
C ALA A 37 12.34 16.90 2.53
N TYR A 38 11.13 16.43 2.22
CA TYR A 38 9.88 17.19 2.30
C TYR A 38 9.98 18.51 1.54
N ASP A 39 10.49 18.45 0.32
CA ASP A 39 10.66 19.62 -0.54
C ASP A 39 9.30 20.15 -0.99
N MET A 40 9.02 21.40 -0.63
CA MET A 40 7.78 22.09 -0.98
C MET A 40 7.68 22.37 -2.48
N GLU A 41 8.81 22.41 -3.20
CA GLU A 41 8.84 22.64 -4.64
C GLU A 41 8.22 21.48 -5.41
N LEU A 42 8.44 20.24 -4.95
CA LEU A 42 7.86 19.03 -5.53
C LEU A 42 6.32 19.08 -5.56
N LEU A 43 5.70 19.70 -4.55
CA LEU A 43 4.24 19.80 -4.43
C LEU A 43 3.60 20.92 -5.25
N HIS A 44 4.37 21.77 -5.95
CA HIS A 44 3.81 22.86 -6.75
C HIS A 44 2.77 22.43 -7.79
N PRO A 45 2.99 21.37 -8.59
CA PRO A 45 1.98 20.88 -9.54
C PRO A 45 0.69 20.45 -8.84
N LEU A 46 0.82 19.82 -7.68
CA LEU A 46 -0.30 19.33 -6.88
C LEU A 46 -1.17 20.46 -6.32
N LYS A 47 -0.55 21.55 -5.85
CA LYS A 47 -1.26 22.75 -5.35
C LYS A 47 -2.20 23.36 -6.39
N ASN A 48 -1.89 23.23 -7.68
CA ASN A 48 -2.72 23.80 -8.76
C ASN A 48 -3.98 22.97 -9.04
N VAL A 49 -3.94 21.66 -8.78
CA VAL A 49 -5.02 20.74 -9.12
C VAL A 49 -5.89 20.36 -7.93
N ILE A 50 -5.38 20.49 -6.70
CA ILE A 50 -6.02 20.01 -5.47
C ILE A 50 -7.48 20.48 -5.28
N GLY A 51 -7.80 21.71 -5.70
CA GLY A 51 -9.15 22.27 -5.59
C GLY A 51 -10.19 21.70 -6.57
N HIS A 52 -9.75 20.90 -7.55
CA HIS A 52 -10.61 20.30 -8.58
C HIS A 52 -10.73 18.78 -8.43
N VAL A 53 -9.97 18.17 -7.52
CA VAL A 53 -9.98 16.72 -7.28
C VAL A 53 -11.29 16.33 -6.62
N HIS A 54 -11.82 15.17 -6.97
CA HIS A 54 -13.06 14.63 -6.44
C HIS A 54 -12.85 13.48 -5.45
N GLY A 55 -11.68 12.83 -5.48
CA GLY A 55 -11.29 11.79 -4.53
C GLY A 55 -9.82 11.41 -4.67
N VAL A 56 -9.26 10.81 -3.62
CA VAL A 56 -7.86 10.34 -3.59
C VAL A 56 -7.83 8.82 -3.39
N LEU A 57 -7.06 8.12 -4.22
CA LEU A 57 -6.79 6.69 -4.07
C LEU A 57 -5.34 6.49 -3.62
N ILE A 58 -5.15 5.88 -2.46
CA ILE A 58 -3.82 5.57 -1.91
C ILE A 58 -3.52 4.08 -2.09
N THR A 59 -2.32 3.74 -2.54
CA THR A 59 -1.91 2.36 -2.82
C THR A 59 -1.12 1.72 -1.69
N HIS A 60 -0.18 2.44 -1.07
CA HIS A 60 0.79 1.89 -0.10
C HIS A 60 0.94 2.80 1.14
N PRO A 61 1.34 2.26 2.30
CA PRO A 61 1.39 3.01 3.55
C PRO A 61 2.61 3.94 3.72
N ASP A 62 3.59 3.89 2.81
CA ASP A 62 4.86 4.57 2.97
C ASP A 62 4.84 6.03 2.44
N PRO A 63 5.80 6.88 2.87
CA PRO A 63 5.85 8.28 2.47
C PRO A 63 5.92 8.52 0.96
N ALA A 64 6.48 7.58 0.19
CA ALA A 64 6.56 7.68 -1.26
C ALA A 64 5.18 7.63 -1.97
N HIS A 65 4.12 7.22 -1.26
CA HIS A 65 2.75 7.14 -1.80
C HIS A 65 1.74 8.00 -1.04
N LEU A 66 1.95 8.29 0.25
CA LEU A 66 1.03 9.09 1.06
C LEU A 66 1.67 10.23 1.87
N GLY A 67 2.96 10.48 1.70
CA GLY A 67 3.72 11.43 2.53
C GLY A 67 3.19 12.86 2.51
N ALA A 68 2.55 13.30 1.42
CA ALA A 68 1.97 14.63 1.32
C ALA A 68 0.58 14.72 1.97
N LEU A 69 -0.08 13.61 2.30
CA LEU A 69 -1.47 13.58 2.74
C LEU A 69 -1.74 14.45 3.99
N PRO A 70 -0.92 14.41 5.07
CA PRO A 70 -1.11 15.30 6.23
C PRO A 70 -1.05 16.79 5.86
N TYR A 71 -0.11 17.15 4.97
CA TYR A 71 0.01 18.52 4.49
C TYR A 71 -1.19 18.94 3.62
N LEU A 72 -1.68 18.05 2.75
CA LEU A 72 -2.85 18.32 1.91
C LEU A 72 -4.11 18.57 2.74
N VAL A 73 -4.33 17.79 3.79
CA VAL A 73 -5.51 17.92 4.66
C VAL A 73 -5.34 19.08 5.63
N GLY A 74 -4.28 19.07 6.43
CA GLY A 74 -4.06 20.06 7.48
C GLY A 74 -3.83 21.48 6.97
N ARG A 75 -2.99 21.62 5.93
CA ARG A 75 -2.55 22.94 5.42
C ARG A 75 -3.29 23.40 4.18
N LEU A 76 -3.52 22.51 3.21
CA LEU A 76 -4.26 22.84 1.98
C LEU A 76 -5.77 22.61 2.08
N LYS A 77 -6.26 22.11 3.23
CA LYS A 77 -7.69 21.93 3.52
C LYS A 77 -8.41 21.08 2.48
N LEU A 78 -7.77 19.99 2.05
CA LEU A 78 -8.38 18.96 1.22
C LEU A 78 -9.62 18.38 1.91
N SER A 79 -10.76 18.44 1.25
CA SER A 79 -12.07 18.05 1.81
C SER A 79 -12.71 16.83 1.13
N VAL A 80 -12.05 16.27 0.12
CA VAL A 80 -12.56 15.16 -0.69
C VAL A 80 -12.33 13.81 0.02
N PRO A 81 -13.11 12.76 -0.29
CA PRO A 81 -12.90 11.44 0.29
C PRO A 81 -11.56 10.85 -0.14
N VAL A 82 -10.89 10.18 0.81
CA VAL A 82 -9.65 9.43 0.59
C VAL A 82 -9.96 7.95 0.77
N TYR A 83 -9.51 7.11 -0.15
CA TYR A 83 -9.73 5.68 -0.12
C TYR A 83 -8.40 4.93 -0.04
N ALA A 84 -8.33 4.00 0.91
CA ALA A 84 -7.18 3.12 1.10
C ALA A 84 -7.65 1.80 1.70
N THR A 85 -6.79 0.78 1.73
CA THR A 85 -7.09 -0.42 2.50
C THR A 85 -6.92 -0.16 4.01
N PHE A 86 -7.55 -0.98 4.84
CA PHE A 86 -7.46 -0.83 6.30
C PHE A 86 -6.00 -0.83 6.83
N PRO A 87 -5.08 -1.72 6.39
CA PRO A 87 -3.71 -1.64 6.86
C PRO A 87 -2.96 -0.43 6.29
N VAL A 88 -3.29 0.05 5.07
CA VAL A 88 -2.67 1.27 4.53
C VAL A 88 -3.01 2.48 5.39
N GLN A 89 -4.25 2.60 5.85
CA GLN A 89 -4.65 3.63 6.82
C GLN A 89 -3.82 3.52 8.10
N LYS A 90 -3.82 2.35 8.77
CA LYS A 90 -3.21 2.21 10.09
C LYS A 90 -1.69 2.21 10.08
N MET A 91 -1.06 1.55 9.12
CA MET A 91 0.40 1.56 8.98
C MET A 91 0.89 2.90 8.45
N GLY A 92 0.12 3.56 7.57
CA GLY A 92 0.44 4.89 7.08
C GLY A 92 0.46 5.95 8.18
N GLU A 93 -0.50 5.88 9.10
CA GLU A 93 -0.57 6.75 10.29
C GLU A 93 0.74 6.64 11.10
N ILE A 94 1.19 5.40 11.35
CA ILE A 94 2.47 5.13 12.03
C ILE A 94 3.69 5.62 11.25
N PHE A 95 3.70 5.46 9.92
CA PHE A 95 4.76 6.01 9.08
C PHE A 95 4.89 7.53 9.26
N MET A 96 3.76 8.24 9.27
CA MET A 96 3.75 9.70 9.38
C MET A 96 4.09 10.17 10.80
N TYR A 97 3.67 9.44 11.84
CA TYR A 97 4.13 9.69 13.21
C TYR A 97 5.64 9.47 13.36
N ASP A 98 6.19 8.36 12.85
CA ASP A 98 7.64 8.10 12.91
C ASP A 98 8.41 9.21 12.18
N GLN A 99 7.94 9.64 11.00
CA GLN A 99 8.54 10.75 10.23
C GLN A 99 8.52 12.07 11.01
N TYR A 100 7.38 12.45 11.60
CA TYR A 100 7.25 13.67 12.39
C TYR A 100 8.15 13.65 13.62
N VAL A 101 7.98 12.65 14.50
CA VAL A 101 8.71 12.56 15.78
C VAL A 101 10.21 12.53 15.54
N THR A 102 10.65 11.76 14.54
CA THR A 102 12.07 11.59 14.23
C THR A 102 12.70 12.88 13.69
N ARG A 103 11.99 13.64 12.87
CA ARG A 103 12.49 14.90 12.30
C ARG A 103 12.39 16.03 13.29
N HIS A 104 11.26 16.16 13.98
CA HIS A 104 11.06 17.17 15.02
C HIS A 104 12.13 17.06 16.12
N ALA A 105 12.59 15.86 16.46
CA ALA A 105 13.67 15.65 17.43
C ALA A 105 15.02 16.29 17.02
N VAL A 106 15.25 16.55 15.72
CA VAL A 106 16.54 17.02 15.19
C VAL A 106 16.44 18.31 14.36
N THR A 107 15.26 18.74 13.95
CA THR A 107 15.01 19.96 13.15
C THR A 107 13.72 20.66 13.60
N ASP A 108 13.56 21.92 13.19
CA ASP A 108 12.29 22.66 13.29
C ASP A 108 11.38 22.25 12.12
N PHE A 109 10.87 21.03 12.20
CA PHE A 109 10.03 20.44 11.15
C PHE A 109 8.65 21.11 11.12
N ALA A 110 8.37 21.87 10.06
CA ALA A 110 7.16 22.68 9.92
C ALA A 110 6.22 22.23 8.80
N ALA A 111 6.51 21.11 8.13
CA ALA A 111 5.68 20.63 7.03
C ALA A 111 4.28 20.22 7.51
N PHE A 112 4.20 19.42 8.57
CA PHE A 112 2.94 19.02 9.22
C PHE A 112 3.20 18.70 10.70
N ASN A 113 2.16 18.67 11.51
CA ASN A 113 2.20 18.24 12.92
C ASN A 113 1.41 16.94 13.15
N LEU A 114 1.33 16.46 14.39
CA LEU A 114 0.59 15.23 14.72
C LEU A 114 -0.92 15.38 14.47
N ASP A 115 -1.52 16.53 14.77
CA ASP A 115 -2.94 16.80 14.50
C ASP A 115 -3.26 16.73 13.00
N ASP A 116 -2.37 17.24 12.15
CA ASP A 116 -2.47 17.18 10.69
C ASP A 116 -2.46 15.70 10.21
N VAL A 117 -1.73 14.82 10.91
CA VAL A 117 -1.73 13.36 10.65
C VAL A 117 -3.09 12.77 11.04
N ASP A 118 -3.54 13.02 12.27
CA ASP A 118 -4.81 12.47 12.78
C ASP A 118 -5.99 12.88 11.90
N GLU A 119 -6.07 14.16 11.53
CA GLU A 119 -7.12 14.68 10.65
C GLU A 119 -7.07 14.01 9.26
N ALA A 120 -5.87 13.78 8.72
CA ALA A 120 -5.70 13.15 7.42
C ALA A 120 -6.14 11.68 7.42
N PHE A 121 -5.72 10.91 8.41
CA PHE A 121 -6.02 9.48 8.48
C PHE A 121 -7.46 9.21 8.93
N ALA A 122 -8.10 10.11 9.69
CA ALA A 122 -9.52 10.05 10.01
C ALA A 122 -10.43 10.22 8.76
N ARG A 123 -9.97 10.90 7.71
CA ARG A 123 -10.71 11.07 6.45
C ARG A 123 -10.65 9.86 5.52
N ILE A 124 -9.75 8.92 5.80
CA ILE A 124 -9.60 7.72 4.97
C ILE A 124 -10.79 6.80 5.20
N THR A 125 -11.47 6.43 4.13
CA THR A 125 -12.46 5.35 4.10
C THR A 125 -11.74 4.02 3.87
N PRO A 126 -11.63 3.15 4.91
CA PRO A 126 -10.91 1.90 4.78
C PRO A 126 -11.71 0.86 4.00
N LEU A 127 -11.04 0.19 3.06
CA LEU A 127 -11.59 -0.92 2.28
C LEU A 127 -10.86 -2.24 2.58
N LYS A 128 -11.56 -3.35 2.34
CA LYS A 128 -10.98 -4.70 2.28
C LYS A 128 -10.57 -5.06 0.85
N TYR A 129 -9.61 -5.95 0.69
CA TYR A 129 -9.33 -6.50 -0.64
C TYR A 129 -10.61 -7.08 -1.27
N GLN A 130 -10.77 -6.84 -2.57
CA GLN A 130 -11.92 -7.26 -3.37
C GLN A 130 -13.26 -6.65 -2.94
N GLN A 131 -13.26 -5.69 -2.01
CA GLN A 131 -14.46 -4.91 -1.68
C GLN A 131 -14.69 -3.85 -2.75
N THR A 132 -15.77 -4.00 -3.51
CA THR A 132 -16.20 -2.98 -4.47
C THR A 132 -16.95 -1.88 -3.75
N LEU A 133 -16.51 -0.64 -3.92
CA LEU A 133 -17.20 0.57 -3.47
C LEU A 133 -17.65 1.38 -4.69
N THR A 134 -18.94 1.67 -4.78
CA THR A 134 -19.47 2.61 -5.78
C THR A 134 -19.24 4.04 -5.29
N LEU A 135 -18.71 4.90 -6.15
CA LEU A 135 -18.46 6.30 -5.83
C LEU A 135 -19.76 7.11 -5.86
N GLU A 136 -19.81 8.16 -5.04
CA GLU A 136 -20.94 9.08 -4.95
C GLU A 136 -20.63 10.43 -5.65
N GLY A 137 -21.67 11.22 -5.93
CA GLY A 137 -21.54 12.56 -6.51
C GLY A 137 -20.97 12.55 -7.94
N PRO A 138 -19.88 13.29 -8.24
CA PRO A 138 -19.29 13.35 -9.59
C PRO A 138 -18.73 12.00 -10.07
N GLY A 139 -18.58 11.02 -9.18
CA GLY A 139 -18.20 9.66 -9.50
C GLY A 139 -19.37 8.68 -9.61
N GLU A 140 -20.63 9.14 -9.63
CA GLU A 140 -21.78 8.23 -9.73
C GLU A 140 -21.67 7.29 -10.95
N GLY A 141 -21.86 5.99 -10.70
CA GLY A 141 -21.70 4.94 -11.71
C GLY A 141 -20.29 4.36 -11.84
N PHE A 142 -19.27 5.01 -11.26
CA PHE A 142 -17.92 4.44 -11.13
C PHE A 142 -17.83 3.59 -9.86
N SER A 143 -17.03 2.53 -9.92
CA SER A 143 -16.71 1.74 -8.73
C SER A 143 -15.21 1.47 -8.62
N ILE A 144 -14.71 1.45 -7.38
CA ILE A 144 -13.33 1.16 -7.05
C ILE A 144 -13.24 -0.18 -6.31
N THR A 145 -12.21 -0.96 -6.60
CA THR A 145 -11.94 -2.24 -5.93
C THR A 145 -10.44 -2.40 -5.70
N PRO A 146 -9.95 -2.52 -4.45
CA PRO A 146 -8.55 -2.76 -4.18
C PRO A 146 -8.21 -4.26 -4.25
N PHE A 147 -7.09 -4.62 -4.87
CA PHE A 147 -6.53 -5.98 -4.95
C PHE A 147 -5.14 -6.01 -4.32
N ALA A 148 -4.68 -7.16 -3.84
CA ALA A 148 -3.37 -7.24 -3.18
C ALA A 148 -2.20 -6.97 -4.16
N ALA A 149 -1.31 -6.03 -3.80
CA ALA A 149 -0.09 -5.72 -4.57
C ALA A 149 1.12 -6.57 -4.16
N GLY A 150 1.16 -7.05 -2.90
CA GLY A 150 2.21 -7.94 -2.39
C GLY A 150 3.53 -7.28 -1.97
N HIS A 151 3.62 -5.94 -1.98
CA HIS A 151 4.84 -5.20 -1.63
C HIS A 151 4.92 -4.83 -0.15
N LEU A 152 3.93 -4.09 0.35
CA LEU A 152 3.79 -3.70 1.76
C LEU A 152 2.45 -4.21 2.32
N LEU A 153 2.34 -4.27 3.66
CA LEU A 153 1.11 -4.75 4.31
C LEU A 153 -0.08 -3.86 3.95
N GLY A 154 -1.14 -4.47 3.41
CA GLY A 154 -2.30 -3.75 2.88
C GLY A 154 -2.11 -3.09 1.52
N GLY A 155 -0.89 -3.06 0.98
CA GLY A 155 -0.57 -2.44 -0.30
C GLY A 155 -1.44 -2.99 -1.43
N CYS A 156 -2.04 -2.11 -2.23
CA CYS A 156 -3.08 -2.49 -3.18
C CYS A 156 -2.91 -1.96 -4.59
N ILE A 157 -3.45 -2.74 -5.53
CA ILE A 157 -3.71 -2.38 -6.92
C ILE A 157 -5.17 -1.91 -7.00
N TRP A 158 -5.43 -0.73 -7.56
CA TRP A 158 -6.79 -0.24 -7.74
C TRP A 158 -7.36 -0.68 -9.07
N ARG A 159 -8.53 -1.32 -9.04
CA ARG A 159 -9.41 -1.48 -10.20
C ARG A 159 -10.50 -0.41 -10.15
N ILE A 160 -10.57 0.42 -11.17
CA ILE A 160 -11.63 1.39 -11.37
C ILE A 160 -12.50 0.86 -12.51
N THR A 161 -13.74 0.52 -12.19
CA THR A 161 -14.73 0.06 -13.16
C THR A 161 -15.62 1.22 -13.55
N THR A 162 -15.72 1.44 -14.85
CA THR A 162 -16.52 2.51 -15.46
C THR A 162 -17.98 2.10 -15.58
N PRO A 163 -18.92 3.04 -15.81
CA PRO A 163 -20.32 2.71 -16.10
C PRO A 163 -20.52 1.79 -17.31
N GLU A 164 -19.58 1.82 -18.26
CA GLU A 164 -19.57 0.97 -19.47
C GLU A 164 -18.91 -0.41 -19.23
N GLU A 165 -18.67 -0.77 -17.95
CA GLU A 165 -17.98 -1.99 -17.52
C GLU A 165 -16.52 -2.13 -18.01
N GLU A 166 -15.91 -1.05 -18.52
CA GLU A 166 -14.47 -1.03 -18.79
C GLU A 166 -13.65 -0.97 -17.50
N HIS A 167 -12.46 -1.59 -17.52
CA HIS A 167 -11.55 -1.64 -16.37
C HIS A 167 -10.31 -0.77 -16.60
N ILE A 168 -10.08 0.17 -15.69
CA ILE A 168 -8.84 0.93 -15.55
C ILE A 168 -8.12 0.38 -14.31
N VAL A 169 -6.86 0.01 -14.47
CA VAL A 169 -6.05 -0.60 -13.40
C VAL A 169 -4.88 0.30 -13.07
N TYR A 170 -4.74 0.68 -11.80
CA TYR A 170 -3.58 1.40 -11.27
C TYR A 170 -2.78 0.46 -10.37
N ALA A 171 -1.59 0.07 -10.84
CA ALA A 171 -0.72 -0.94 -10.22
C ALA A 171 0.73 -0.45 -10.17
N VAL A 172 1.06 0.41 -9.21
CA VAL A 172 2.44 0.79 -8.92
C VAL A 172 3.03 -0.12 -7.84
N HIS A 173 4.33 -0.37 -7.90
CA HIS A 173 5.12 -1.08 -6.89
C HIS A 173 4.52 -2.42 -6.44
N TYR A 174 4.21 -3.30 -7.40
CA TYR A 174 3.69 -4.64 -7.10
C TYR A 174 4.78 -5.72 -7.05
N ASN A 175 4.53 -6.79 -6.29
CA ASN A 175 5.43 -7.90 -6.11
C ASN A 175 4.74 -9.24 -6.34
N HIS A 176 5.05 -9.90 -7.46
CA HIS A 176 4.52 -11.23 -7.77
C HIS A 176 5.07 -12.35 -6.87
N LYS A 177 6.20 -12.13 -6.18
CA LYS A 177 6.85 -13.16 -5.36
C LYS A 177 6.13 -13.28 -4.03
N LYS A 178 5.96 -14.52 -3.57
CA LYS A 178 5.52 -14.78 -2.20
C LYS A 178 6.67 -14.56 -1.23
N GLU A 179 6.40 -13.83 -0.16
CA GLU A 179 7.32 -13.56 0.94
C GLU A 179 6.89 -14.29 2.22
N ARG A 180 7.60 -14.07 3.33
CA ARG A 180 7.23 -14.69 4.61
C ARG A 180 5.94 -14.08 5.13
N HIS A 181 5.90 -12.75 5.24
CA HIS A 181 4.73 -12.03 5.77
C HIS A 181 3.64 -11.74 4.74
N LEU A 182 3.93 -11.68 3.43
CA LEU A 182 2.93 -11.37 2.38
C LEU A 182 2.82 -12.44 1.29
N ASN A 183 1.60 -12.58 0.75
CA ASN A 183 1.39 -13.31 -0.50
C ASN A 183 1.83 -12.44 -1.69
N GLY A 184 2.11 -13.07 -2.83
CA GLY A 184 2.37 -12.35 -4.07
C GLY A 184 1.13 -11.58 -4.54
N GLY A 185 1.36 -10.44 -5.20
CA GLY A 185 0.34 -9.62 -5.82
C GLY A 185 -0.38 -10.33 -6.95
N VAL A 186 -1.61 -9.92 -7.20
CA VAL A 186 -2.55 -10.65 -8.07
C VAL A 186 -2.71 -10.04 -9.47
N LEU A 187 -1.80 -9.15 -9.88
CA LEU A 187 -1.91 -8.42 -11.15
C LEU A 187 -2.08 -9.36 -12.36
N ASP A 188 -1.35 -10.47 -12.37
CA ASP A 188 -1.30 -11.42 -13.49
C ASP A 188 -2.47 -12.43 -13.52
N SER A 189 -3.25 -12.51 -12.44
CA SER A 189 -4.28 -13.53 -12.24
C SER A 189 -5.68 -12.93 -12.08
N ALA A 190 -5.78 -11.73 -11.50
CA ALA A 190 -7.04 -11.03 -11.31
C ALA A 190 -7.47 -10.18 -12.52
N PHE A 191 -6.54 -9.86 -13.42
CA PHE A 191 -6.78 -8.95 -14.54
C PHE A 191 -6.44 -9.62 -15.87
N SER A 192 -7.34 -9.46 -16.84
CA SER A 192 -7.11 -9.87 -18.22
C SER A 192 -7.60 -8.75 -19.13
N ARG A 193 -6.71 -8.28 -20.00
CA ARG A 193 -6.95 -7.28 -21.04
C ARG A 193 -7.71 -6.03 -20.55
N PRO A 194 -7.25 -5.33 -19.50
CA PRO A 194 -7.88 -4.08 -19.07
C PRO A 194 -7.82 -3.01 -20.17
N ALA A 195 -8.72 -2.04 -20.11
CA ALA A 195 -8.74 -0.90 -21.03
C ALA A 195 -7.45 -0.09 -20.90
N ILE A 196 -7.09 0.23 -19.66
CA ILE A 196 -5.90 0.99 -19.32
C ILE A 196 -5.23 0.31 -18.13
N LEU A 197 -3.91 0.13 -18.21
CA LEU A 197 -3.04 -0.24 -17.09
C LEU A 197 -2.02 0.87 -16.87
N ILE A 198 -2.06 1.48 -15.70
CA ILE A 198 -1.11 2.49 -15.24
C ILE A 198 -0.17 1.82 -14.24
N THR A 199 1.14 1.82 -14.51
CA THR A 199 2.15 1.09 -13.72
C THR A 199 3.49 1.84 -13.68
N ASP A 200 4.39 1.43 -12.79
CA ASP A 200 5.78 1.86 -12.77
C ASP A 200 6.67 1.00 -13.70
N ALA A 201 7.87 1.51 -13.95
CA ALA A 201 8.95 0.84 -14.65
C ALA A 201 10.26 0.82 -13.84
N ASP A 202 10.23 1.16 -12.54
CA ASP A 202 11.44 1.49 -11.77
C ASP A 202 12.42 0.31 -11.64
N ASN A 203 11.88 -0.90 -11.49
CA ASN A 203 12.66 -2.13 -11.40
C ASN A 203 12.94 -2.80 -12.77
N SER A 204 12.58 -2.18 -13.90
CA SER A 204 12.69 -2.83 -15.22
C SER A 204 14.14 -3.15 -15.64
N MET A 205 15.08 -2.35 -15.16
CA MET A 205 16.54 -2.49 -15.37
C MET A 205 17.16 -3.56 -14.48
N LEU A 206 16.46 -3.97 -13.42
CA LEU A 206 16.91 -5.07 -12.56
C LEU A 206 16.67 -6.38 -13.30
N GLU A 207 17.56 -6.68 -14.24
CA GLU A 207 17.74 -8.01 -14.80
C GLU A 207 18.54 -8.84 -13.79
N GLY A 208 17.95 -9.07 -12.62
CA GLY A 208 18.58 -9.91 -11.62
C GLY A 208 18.81 -11.29 -12.23
N ALA A 209 20.08 -11.66 -12.44
CA ALA A 209 20.48 -13.06 -12.41
C ALA A 209 19.76 -13.65 -11.19
N VAL A 210 18.85 -14.59 -11.43
CA VAL A 210 17.83 -15.07 -10.50
C VAL A 210 18.46 -15.42 -9.15
N ARG A 211 18.61 -14.42 -8.27
CA ARG A 211 19.04 -14.65 -6.91
C ARG A 211 17.82 -15.17 -6.21
N SER A 212 17.80 -16.48 -5.97
CA SER A 212 16.72 -17.07 -5.20
C SER A 212 16.65 -16.37 -3.86
N ARG A 213 15.44 -16.16 -3.34
CA ARG A 213 15.24 -15.57 -2.01
C ARG A 213 16.05 -16.32 -0.95
N GLU A 214 16.18 -17.63 -1.09
CA GLU A 214 17.01 -18.47 -0.23
C GLU A 214 18.50 -18.06 -0.22
N THR A 215 19.03 -17.64 -1.37
CA THR A 215 20.41 -17.14 -1.49
C THR A 215 20.58 -15.81 -0.77
N LEU A 216 19.64 -14.88 -0.96
CA LEU A 216 19.63 -13.58 -0.25
C LEU A 216 19.50 -13.76 1.28
N ASP A 217 18.60 -14.65 1.72
CA ASP A 217 18.43 -14.99 3.14
C ASP A 217 19.71 -15.61 3.72
N LYS A 218 20.43 -16.43 2.93
CA LYS A 218 21.70 -17.01 3.34
C LYS A 218 22.80 -15.95 3.45
N GLU A 219 22.97 -15.11 2.42
CA GLU A 219 23.95 -14.02 2.40
C GLU A 219 23.74 -13.05 3.57
N LEU A 220 22.49 -12.66 3.85
CA LEU A 220 22.16 -11.79 4.99
C LEU A 220 22.59 -12.43 6.31
N ARG A 221 22.19 -13.69 6.57
CA ARG A 221 22.55 -14.40 7.80
C ARG A 221 24.05 -14.57 7.95
N GLU A 222 24.75 -14.93 6.88
CA GLU A 222 26.21 -15.09 6.90
C GLU A 222 26.92 -13.76 7.17
N ALA A 223 26.50 -12.67 6.52
CA ALA A 223 27.07 -11.35 6.74
C ALA A 223 26.86 -10.85 8.16
N VAL A 224 25.64 -10.98 8.70
CA VAL A 224 25.30 -10.60 10.08
C VAL A 224 26.11 -11.43 11.07
N MET A 225 26.14 -12.75 10.91
CA MET A 225 26.84 -13.66 11.82
C MET A 225 28.36 -13.48 11.78
N ALA A 226 28.94 -13.23 10.61
CA ALA A 226 30.37 -12.94 10.49
C ALA A 226 30.75 -11.67 11.26
N THR A 227 29.94 -10.62 11.15
CA THR A 227 30.18 -9.35 11.84
C THR A 227 30.05 -9.47 13.36
N VAL A 228 28.96 -10.05 13.88
CA VAL A 228 28.78 -10.15 15.34
C VAL A 228 29.81 -11.09 15.99
N ARG A 229 30.23 -12.16 15.30
CA ARG A 229 31.30 -13.06 15.77
C ARG A 229 32.69 -12.38 15.77
N ALA A 230 32.89 -11.40 14.90
CA ALA A 230 34.08 -10.56 14.89
C ALA A 230 34.02 -9.39 15.89
N ASN A 231 33.03 -9.40 16.80
CA ASN A 231 32.81 -8.36 17.81
C ASN A 231 32.48 -6.98 17.22
N GLY A 232 31.84 -6.96 16.03
CA GLY A 232 31.31 -5.76 15.38
C GLY A 232 29.80 -5.62 15.53
N ASN A 233 29.31 -4.39 15.39
CA ASN A 233 27.88 -4.08 15.36
C ASN A 233 27.33 -4.12 13.94
N VAL A 234 26.05 -4.44 13.80
CA VAL A 234 25.33 -4.40 12.53
C VAL A 234 24.22 -3.35 12.62
N LEU A 235 24.26 -2.36 11.74
CA LEU A 235 23.17 -1.41 11.50
C LEU A 235 22.40 -1.82 10.24
N ILE A 236 21.07 -1.90 10.36
CA ILE A 236 20.16 -2.12 9.23
C ILE A 236 19.18 -0.94 9.20
N PRO A 237 19.37 0.05 8.30
CA PRO A 237 18.41 1.12 8.11
C PRO A 237 17.13 0.56 7.49
N VAL A 238 15.99 0.75 8.14
CA VAL A 238 14.69 0.17 7.76
C VAL A 238 13.62 1.24 7.76
N ASP A 239 12.50 0.93 7.11
CA ASP A 239 11.27 1.71 7.24
C ASP A 239 10.57 1.50 8.60
N ALA A 240 9.56 2.32 8.87
CA ALA A 240 8.83 2.29 10.14
C ALA A 240 7.90 1.07 10.25
N ALA A 241 7.14 0.75 9.20
CA ALA A 241 6.08 -0.27 9.27
C ALA A 241 5.96 -1.15 8.00
N GLY A 242 6.97 -1.14 7.12
CA GLY A 242 6.94 -1.82 5.83
C GLY A 242 7.81 -3.07 5.79
N ARG A 243 8.90 -3.01 5.02
CA ARG A 243 9.91 -4.06 4.84
C ARG A 243 10.57 -4.49 6.15
N LEU A 244 10.52 -3.65 7.19
CA LEU A 244 10.86 -4.02 8.56
C LEU A 244 10.23 -5.35 8.98
N LEU A 245 8.95 -5.58 8.70
CA LEU A 245 8.22 -6.77 9.16
C LEU A 245 8.81 -8.07 8.60
N GLU A 246 9.26 -8.05 7.35
CA GLU A 246 9.92 -9.20 6.72
C GLU A 246 11.28 -9.51 7.37
N LEU A 247 12.06 -8.48 7.67
CA LEU A 247 13.38 -8.60 8.29
C LEU A 247 13.28 -9.06 9.75
N VAL A 248 12.30 -8.57 10.50
CA VAL A 248 12.01 -9.01 11.87
C VAL A 248 11.75 -10.51 11.89
N LEU A 249 10.85 -11.01 11.04
CA LEU A 249 10.55 -12.44 10.97
C LEU A 249 11.78 -13.28 10.57
N LEU A 250 12.54 -12.82 9.57
CA LEU A 250 13.74 -13.52 9.09
C LEU A 250 14.80 -13.64 10.20
N LEU A 251 15.07 -12.55 10.91
CA LEU A 251 16.11 -12.49 11.93
C LEU A 251 15.66 -13.20 13.21
N GLU A 252 14.42 -13.04 13.66
CA GLU A 252 13.92 -13.77 14.84
C GLU A 252 13.95 -15.28 14.64
N GLU A 253 13.51 -15.78 13.49
CA GLU A 253 13.57 -17.22 13.17
C GLU A 253 15.02 -17.72 13.18
N HIS A 254 15.96 -16.92 12.67
CA HIS A 254 17.39 -17.27 12.72
C HIS A 254 17.93 -17.29 14.15
N TRP A 255 17.57 -16.29 14.96
CA TRP A 255 17.98 -16.16 16.36
C TRP A 255 17.50 -17.34 17.20
N ASP A 256 16.26 -17.78 16.98
CA ASP A 256 15.69 -18.92 17.69
C ASP A 256 16.37 -20.24 17.24
N LYS A 257 16.47 -20.47 15.93
CA LYS A 257 17.10 -21.68 15.37
C LYS A 257 18.55 -21.86 15.82
N GLN A 258 19.33 -20.79 15.86
CA GLN A 258 20.75 -20.82 16.25
C GLN A 258 20.97 -20.58 17.76
N LYS A 259 19.89 -20.37 18.53
CA LYS A 259 19.92 -20.06 19.98
C LYS A 259 20.91 -18.93 20.32
N LEU A 260 20.87 -17.85 19.54
CA LEU A 260 21.78 -16.73 19.69
C LEU A 260 21.46 -15.91 20.94
N THR A 261 22.50 -15.32 21.52
CA THR A 261 22.43 -14.45 22.71
C THR A 261 22.76 -12.99 22.41
N TYR A 262 23.24 -12.69 21.20
CA TYR A 262 23.49 -11.32 20.75
C TYR A 262 22.20 -10.50 20.76
N PRO A 263 22.19 -9.24 21.25
CA PRO A 263 21.01 -8.39 21.18
C PRO A 263 20.59 -8.14 19.74
N LEU A 264 19.34 -8.49 19.44
CA LEU A 264 18.62 -8.07 18.23
C LEU A 264 17.68 -6.95 18.66
N VAL A 265 17.79 -5.76 18.05
CA VAL A 265 17.08 -4.56 18.50
C VAL A 265 16.32 -3.93 17.34
N LEU A 266 15.08 -3.52 17.59
CA LEU A 266 14.34 -2.57 16.76
C LEU A 266 14.35 -1.21 17.47
N LEU A 267 14.95 -0.21 16.82
CA LEU A 267 15.09 1.14 17.32
C LEU A 267 14.21 2.09 16.49
N SER A 268 13.05 2.44 17.06
CA SER A 268 12.07 3.36 16.48
C SER A 268 11.22 3.96 17.59
N PRO A 269 10.87 5.26 17.53
CA PRO A 269 9.85 5.83 18.40
C PRO A 269 8.55 5.00 18.41
N MET A 270 8.18 4.42 17.26
CA MET A 270 6.93 3.67 17.05
C MET A 270 7.10 2.14 17.13
N ALA A 271 8.24 1.62 17.60
CA ALA A 271 8.58 0.19 17.55
C ALA A 271 7.51 -0.74 18.15
N TYR A 272 6.88 -0.32 19.24
CA TYR A 272 5.83 -1.09 19.92
C TYR A 272 4.53 -1.11 19.10
N ASN A 273 4.08 0.06 18.67
CA ASN A 273 2.83 0.26 17.92
C ASN A 273 2.84 -0.51 16.61
N VAL A 274 3.96 -0.50 15.88
CA VAL A 274 4.13 -1.23 14.61
C VAL A 274 3.87 -2.72 14.79
N LEU A 275 4.52 -3.34 15.78
CA LEU A 275 4.39 -4.78 16.01
C LEU A 275 3.01 -5.15 16.55
N GLU A 276 2.42 -4.30 17.39
CA GLU A 276 1.06 -4.48 17.89
C GLU A 276 0.02 -4.43 16.77
N LEU A 277 0.08 -3.41 15.90
CA LEU A 277 -0.80 -3.31 14.74
C LEU A 277 -0.61 -4.49 13.79
N ALA A 278 0.63 -4.86 13.47
CA ALA A 278 0.93 -6.03 12.65
C ALA A 278 0.35 -7.31 13.27
N SER A 279 0.42 -7.44 14.59
CA SER A 279 -0.13 -8.59 15.32
C SER A 279 -1.66 -8.66 15.24
N SER A 280 -2.34 -7.54 15.08
CA SER A 280 -3.81 -7.47 14.97
C SER A 280 -4.35 -7.71 13.55
N GLN A 281 -3.49 -7.66 12.53
CA GLN A 281 -3.87 -7.66 11.11
C GLN A 281 -3.40 -8.94 10.36
N LEU A 282 -3.35 -10.08 11.03
CA LEU A 282 -2.84 -11.34 10.45
C LEU A 282 -3.66 -11.82 9.24
N GLU A 283 -4.93 -11.42 9.12
CA GLU A 283 -5.79 -11.75 7.99
C GLU A 283 -5.36 -11.10 6.66
N TRP A 284 -4.53 -10.07 6.73
CA TRP A 284 -3.93 -9.38 5.57
C TRP A 284 -2.58 -9.97 5.15
N MET A 285 -2.06 -10.91 5.94
CA MET A 285 -0.75 -11.50 5.75
C MET A 285 -0.81 -12.78 4.93
N SER A 286 0.37 -13.36 4.68
CA SER A 286 0.50 -14.57 3.88
C SER A 286 -0.20 -15.76 4.53
N HIS A 287 -0.58 -16.74 3.71
CA HIS A 287 -1.11 -18.01 4.22
C HIS A 287 -0.12 -18.73 5.16
N TYR A 288 1.19 -18.46 5.03
CA TYR A 288 2.19 -19.04 5.93
C TYR A 288 2.03 -18.52 7.36
N ILE A 289 1.80 -17.21 7.53
CA ILE A 289 1.53 -16.60 8.83
C ILE A 289 0.23 -17.13 9.42
N GLY A 290 -0.84 -17.22 8.61
CA GLY A 290 -2.11 -17.81 9.04
C GLY A 290 -1.96 -19.25 9.54
N GLN A 291 -1.30 -20.12 8.75
CA GLN A 291 -1.05 -21.51 9.14
C GLN A 291 -0.14 -21.64 10.37
N MET A 292 0.86 -20.77 10.49
CA MET A 292 1.74 -20.73 11.66
C MET A 292 0.91 -20.45 12.91
N PHE A 293 0.10 -19.39 12.89
CA PHE A 293 -0.79 -19.02 13.98
C PHE A 293 -1.81 -20.13 14.30
N GLU A 294 -2.41 -20.75 13.29
CA GLU A 294 -3.36 -21.86 13.48
C GLU A 294 -2.73 -23.05 14.20
N ARG A 295 -1.48 -23.39 13.87
CA ARG A 295 -0.75 -24.55 14.40
C ARG A 295 -0.14 -24.30 15.77
N THR A 296 0.55 -23.17 15.96
CA THR A 296 1.29 -22.88 17.19
C THR A 296 0.44 -22.14 18.21
N LYS A 297 -0.69 -21.54 17.79
CA LYS A 297 -1.48 -20.57 18.57
C LYS A 297 -0.64 -19.40 19.08
N GLN A 298 0.46 -19.11 18.39
CA GLN A 298 1.40 -18.06 18.71
C GLN A 298 1.43 -17.06 17.56
N ASN A 299 1.32 -15.78 17.91
CA ASN A 299 1.32 -14.69 16.95
C ASN A 299 2.78 -14.30 16.66
N PRO A 300 3.23 -14.35 15.39
CA PRO A 300 4.62 -14.08 15.04
C PRO A 300 5.09 -12.66 15.38
N PHE A 301 4.17 -11.70 15.52
CA PHE A 301 4.47 -10.29 15.80
C PHE A 301 4.14 -9.89 17.24
N SER A 302 3.68 -10.82 18.08
CA SER A 302 3.38 -10.51 19.48
C SER A 302 4.62 -10.10 20.25
N VAL A 303 4.63 -8.86 20.76
CA VAL A 303 5.71 -8.30 21.58
C VAL A 303 6.05 -9.17 22.79
N ARG A 304 5.05 -9.83 23.39
CA ARG A 304 5.24 -10.77 24.53
C ARG A 304 6.00 -12.05 24.13
N GLN A 305 5.97 -12.40 22.86
CA GLN A 305 6.53 -13.64 22.31
C GLN A 305 7.83 -13.39 21.51
N ALA A 306 8.04 -12.15 21.04
CA ALA A 306 9.30 -11.62 20.52
C ALA A 306 10.37 -11.52 21.63
N LYS A 307 10.67 -12.65 22.29
CA LYS A 307 11.61 -12.71 23.44
C LYS A 307 13.04 -12.36 23.03
N LYS A 308 13.34 -12.34 21.73
CA LYS A 308 14.68 -12.13 21.17
C LYS A 308 14.86 -10.71 20.66
N LEU A 309 13.84 -10.16 20.00
CA LEU A 309 13.81 -8.77 19.60
C LEU A 309 13.61 -7.86 20.83
N LYS A 310 14.54 -6.94 21.05
CA LYS A 310 14.40 -5.87 22.03
C LYS A 310 13.87 -4.63 21.33
N LEU A 311 12.86 -4.00 21.90
CA LEU A 311 12.30 -2.77 21.38
C LEU A 311 12.93 -1.61 22.16
N CYS A 312 13.41 -0.60 21.43
CA CYS A 312 13.94 0.63 22.00
C CYS A 312 13.34 1.82 21.26
N ARG A 313 12.92 2.85 22.00
CA ARG A 313 12.40 4.09 21.44
C ARG A 313 13.51 5.08 21.11
N THR A 314 14.53 5.13 21.97
CA THR A 314 15.63 6.10 21.88
C THR A 314 17.00 5.42 21.89
N THR A 315 18.01 6.14 21.40
CA THR A 315 19.41 5.70 21.46
C THR A 315 19.93 5.56 22.89
N GLU A 316 19.32 6.27 23.85
CA GLU A 316 19.64 6.15 25.27
C GLU A 316 19.18 4.80 25.86
N GLU A 317 17.98 4.32 25.48
CA GLU A 317 17.51 2.98 25.84
C GLU A 317 18.42 1.90 25.24
N LEU A 318 18.86 2.09 24.00
CA LEU A 318 19.83 1.22 23.35
C LEU A 318 21.16 1.19 24.12
N ALA A 319 21.64 2.33 24.62
CA ALA A 319 22.88 2.42 25.39
C ALA A 319 22.81 1.68 26.74
N LYS A 320 21.62 1.58 27.35
CA LYS A 320 21.40 0.81 28.59
C LYS A 320 21.50 -0.71 28.41
N LEU A 321 21.45 -1.21 27.16
CA LEU A 321 21.61 -2.64 26.89
C LEU A 321 23.05 -3.11 27.14
N PRO A 322 23.25 -4.40 27.53
CA PRO A 322 24.57 -4.93 27.84
C PRO A 322 25.63 -4.61 26.75
N PRO A 323 26.86 -4.23 27.15
CA PRO A 323 27.91 -3.93 26.19
C PRO A 323 28.28 -5.19 25.40
N GLY A 324 28.55 -5.02 24.11
CA GLY A 324 28.86 -6.12 23.21
C GLY A 324 28.26 -5.93 21.81
N PRO A 325 28.60 -6.85 20.88
CA PRO A 325 28.14 -6.80 19.50
C PRO A 325 26.63 -6.98 19.43
N ARG A 326 25.98 -6.12 18.66
CA ARG A 326 24.52 -6.05 18.54
C ARG A 326 24.09 -5.83 17.11
N VAL A 327 22.87 -6.26 16.80
CA VAL A 327 22.21 -6.03 15.51
C VAL A 327 21.04 -5.08 15.76
N VAL A 328 21.05 -3.92 15.11
CA VAL A 328 20.04 -2.88 15.28
C VAL A 328 19.40 -2.57 13.94
N MET A 329 18.09 -2.80 13.87
CA MET A 329 17.21 -2.27 12.84
C MET A 329 16.75 -0.89 13.30
N ALA A 330 17.09 0.18 12.57
CA ALA A 330 16.79 1.56 12.96
C ALA A 330 16.00 2.29 11.87
N THR A 331 15.01 3.09 12.26
CA THR A 331 14.11 3.76 11.32
C THR A 331 14.78 4.88 10.52
N LEU A 332 14.15 5.19 9.38
CA LEU A 332 14.61 6.03 8.28
C LEU A 332 15.69 5.38 7.41
N PRO A 333 15.30 4.72 6.30
CA PRO A 333 16.23 4.04 5.41
C PRO A 333 17.11 5.01 4.60
N SER A 334 16.65 6.26 4.42
CA SER A 334 17.36 7.34 3.72
C SER A 334 18.58 7.88 4.48
N LEU A 335 18.70 7.57 5.78
CA LEU A 335 19.74 8.11 6.68
C LEU A 335 19.70 9.64 6.80
N GLU A 336 18.58 10.28 6.45
CA GLU A 336 18.44 11.74 6.53
C GLU A 336 18.11 12.26 7.92
N ALA A 337 17.51 11.46 8.79
CA ALA A 337 17.29 11.84 10.18
C ALA A 337 17.29 10.61 11.08
N GLY A 338 17.08 10.84 12.37
CA GLY A 338 16.73 9.78 13.31
C GLY A 338 17.84 8.84 13.74
N ALA A 339 17.40 7.73 14.30
CA ALA A 339 18.24 6.73 14.92
C ALA A 339 19.24 6.10 13.95
N SER A 340 18.84 5.85 12.71
CA SER A 340 19.72 5.28 11.68
C SER A 340 20.88 6.24 11.36
N ARG A 341 20.63 7.55 11.22
CA ARG A 341 21.65 8.59 10.99
C ARG A 341 22.59 8.75 12.19
N GLN A 342 22.05 8.71 13.41
CA GLN A 342 22.87 8.78 14.63
C GLN A 342 23.82 7.58 14.74
N LEU A 343 23.29 6.36 14.59
CA LEU A 343 24.10 5.14 14.66
C LEU A 343 25.12 5.03 13.53
N LEU A 344 24.78 5.51 12.32
CA LEU A 344 25.73 5.61 11.22
C LEU A 344 26.95 6.44 11.63
N THR A 345 26.72 7.61 12.21
CA THR A 345 27.78 8.53 12.63
C THR A 345 28.71 7.89 13.66
N GLU A 346 28.15 7.13 14.61
CA GLU A 346 28.93 6.44 15.63
C GLU A 346 29.68 5.22 15.08
N TRP A 347 29.06 4.46 14.18
CA TRP A 347 29.54 3.11 13.83
C TRP A 347 30.30 3.04 12.52
N ALA A 348 30.16 4.04 11.64
CA ALA A 348 30.79 4.04 10.31
C ALA A 348 32.32 4.09 10.35
N THR A 349 32.92 4.63 11.42
CA THR A 349 34.38 4.77 11.54
C THR A 349 35.09 3.46 11.92
N ASN A 350 34.36 2.45 12.38
CA ASN A 350 34.94 1.18 12.83
C ASN A 350 34.80 0.10 11.74
N PRO A 351 35.91 -0.45 11.21
CA PRO A 351 35.88 -1.46 10.15
C PRO A 351 35.32 -2.82 10.58
N ALA A 352 35.19 -3.09 11.88
CA ALA A 352 34.53 -4.29 12.37
C ALA A 352 33.01 -4.25 12.16
N ASN A 353 32.43 -3.05 12.03
CA ASN A 353 30.99 -2.87 11.90
C ASN A 353 30.50 -3.11 10.47
N LEU A 354 29.20 -3.41 10.35
CA LEU A 354 28.49 -3.59 9.09
C LEU A 354 27.31 -2.63 9.04
N ILE A 355 27.15 -1.94 7.91
CA ILE A 355 25.93 -1.22 7.56
C ILE A 355 25.30 -1.97 6.38
N LEU A 356 24.14 -2.59 6.63
CA LEU A 356 23.43 -3.42 5.68
C LEU A 356 22.18 -2.69 5.19
N PHE A 357 22.16 -2.33 3.91
CA PHE A 357 21.01 -1.73 3.26
C PHE A 357 20.07 -2.81 2.75
N PRO A 358 18.80 -2.84 3.18
CA PRO A 358 17.81 -3.82 2.74
C PRO A 358 17.16 -3.46 1.40
N GLY A 359 17.52 -2.35 0.78
CA GLY A 359 16.94 -1.90 -0.47
C GLY A 359 17.73 -0.75 -1.06
N ARG A 360 17.40 -0.39 -2.30
CA ARG A 360 17.97 0.79 -2.95
C ARG A 360 17.39 2.04 -2.30
N ALA A 361 18.24 3.01 -2.01
CA ALA A 361 17.80 4.31 -1.52
C ALA A 361 17.79 5.32 -2.67
N PRO A 362 16.91 6.34 -2.63
CA PRO A 362 16.92 7.43 -3.61
C PRO A 362 18.30 8.10 -3.69
N ASN A 363 18.70 8.47 -4.91
CA ASN A 363 20.07 8.94 -5.21
C ASN A 363 20.45 10.27 -4.54
N ASP A 364 19.45 11.06 -4.16
CA ASP A 364 19.56 12.36 -3.48
C ASP A 364 19.77 12.25 -1.96
N THR A 365 19.63 11.05 -1.40
CA THR A 365 19.80 10.80 0.04
C THR A 365 21.22 10.40 0.41
N LEU A 366 21.57 10.55 1.70
CA LEU A 366 22.82 10.06 2.27
C LEU A 366 22.99 8.54 2.05
N ALA A 367 21.92 7.75 2.19
CA ALA A 367 21.94 6.32 1.90
C ALA A 367 22.27 6.04 0.43
N GLY A 368 21.65 6.76 -0.52
CA GLY A 368 21.97 6.66 -1.94
C GLY A 368 23.44 6.98 -2.23
N LEU A 369 23.96 8.05 -1.64
CA LEU A 369 25.37 8.42 -1.76
C LEU A 369 26.33 7.34 -1.22
N LEU A 370 26.01 6.72 -0.09
CA LEU A 370 26.78 5.60 0.46
C LEU A 370 26.75 4.38 -0.48
N GLN A 371 25.59 4.06 -1.06
CA GLN A 371 25.43 2.93 -1.98
C GLN A 371 26.19 3.14 -3.30
N GLN A 372 26.22 4.36 -3.83
CA GLN A 372 27.01 4.69 -5.02
C GLN A 372 28.51 4.59 -4.74
N ASN A 373 28.99 5.16 -3.64
CA ASN A 373 30.41 5.13 -3.29
C ASN A 373 30.91 3.72 -2.96
N MET A 374 30.06 2.85 -2.42
CA MET A 374 30.37 1.43 -2.18
C MET A 374 30.83 0.71 -3.46
N GLN A 375 30.33 1.10 -4.65
CA GLN A 375 30.72 0.48 -5.92
C GLN A 375 32.18 0.75 -6.30
N SER A 376 32.77 1.82 -5.77
CA SER A 376 34.17 2.18 -6.03
C SER A 376 35.17 1.29 -5.27
N GLY A 377 34.74 0.65 -4.19
CA GLY A 377 35.58 -0.22 -3.35
C GLY A 377 36.72 0.47 -2.59
N GLN A 378 36.80 1.81 -2.60
CA GLN A 378 37.83 2.57 -1.90
C GLN A 378 37.30 3.20 -0.61
N PRO A 379 38.14 3.42 0.41
CA PRO A 379 37.76 4.23 1.57
C PRO A 379 37.39 5.64 1.13
N PHE A 380 36.26 6.15 1.62
CA PHE A 380 35.77 7.46 1.28
C PHE A 380 35.28 8.20 2.53
N THR A 381 35.19 9.52 2.42
CA THR A 381 34.73 10.40 3.50
C THR A 381 33.54 11.18 2.99
N VAL A 382 32.48 11.22 3.79
CA VAL A 382 31.23 11.91 3.43
C VAL A 382 31.07 13.15 4.31
N PRO A 383 30.80 14.33 3.72
CA PRO A 383 30.39 15.49 4.50
C PRO A 383 28.98 15.28 5.02
N ILE A 384 28.79 15.41 6.34
CA ILE A 384 27.48 15.26 6.99
C ILE A 384 27.26 16.48 7.88
N ARG A 385 26.08 17.09 7.75
CA ARG A 385 25.60 18.11 8.66
C ARG A 385 24.74 17.45 9.73
N LEU A 386 25.24 17.37 10.95
CA LEU A 386 24.47 16.85 12.08
C LEU A 386 23.65 17.97 12.68
N SER A 387 22.44 17.64 13.12
CA SER A 387 21.61 18.56 13.88
C SER A 387 21.21 17.91 15.21
N LYS A 388 21.20 18.73 16.26
CA LYS A 388 20.82 18.30 17.60
C LYS A 388 19.94 19.37 18.24
N ARG A 389 18.78 18.96 18.73
CA ARG A 389 17.92 19.81 19.55
C ARG A 389 18.46 19.86 20.97
N MET A 390 18.62 21.07 21.50
CA MET A 390 19.14 21.33 22.85
C MET A 390 18.23 22.33 23.57
N PRO A 391 18.02 22.18 24.90
CA PRO A 391 17.25 23.15 25.67
C PRO A 391 17.94 24.52 25.66
N LEU A 392 17.15 25.60 25.65
CA LEU A 392 17.65 26.96 25.80
C LEU A 392 18.30 27.12 27.19
N GLN A 393 19.44 27.81 27.25
CA GLN A 393 20.18 28.02 28.50
C GLN A 393 20.55 29.50 28.69
N GLY A 394 20.53 29.97 29.94
CA GLY A 394 21.00 31.30 30.32
C GLY A 394 20.16 32.43 29.73
N ALA A 395 20.82 33.37 29.02
CA ALA A 395 20.19 34.58 28.48
C ALA A 395 19.14 34.29 27.39
N GLU A 396 19.31 33.20 26.62
CA GLU A 396 18.33 32.80 25.59
C GLU A 396 17.01 32.33 26.22
N LEU A 397 17.09 31.60 27.33
CA LEU A 397 15.91 31.16 28.09
C LEU A 397 15.19 32.36 28.71
N GLN A 398 15.94 33.33 29.26
CA GLN A 398 15.37 34.56 29.82
C GLN A 398 14.65 35.39 28.75
N ALA A 399 15.26 35.58 27.58
CA ALA A 399 14.65 36.30 26.48
C ALA A 399 13.39 35.61 25.94
N TRP A 400 13.38 34.26 25.89
CA TRP A 400 12.19 33.50 25.52
C TRP A 400 11.07 33.67 26.57
N GLN A 401 11.38 33.55 27.86
CA GLN A 401 10.41 33.76 28.94
C GLN A 401 9.83 35.17 28.93
N GLU A 402 10.67 36.19 28.70
CA GLU A 402 10.24 37.59 28.55
C GLU A 402 9.32 37.76 27.32
N SER A 403 9.65 37.12 26.20
CA SER A 403 8.83 37.17 24.97
C SER A 403 7.48 36.47 25.15
N GLN A 404 7.44 35.32 25.84
CA GLN A 404 6.19 34.63 26.16
C GLN A 404 5.32 35.46 27.10
N THR A 405 5.93 36.04 28.15
CA THR A 405 5.20 36.92 29.08
C THR A 405 4.67 38.15 28.36
N ALA A 406 5.43 38.72 27.43
CA ALA A 406 4.97 39.83 26.60
C ALA A 406 3.82 39.43 25.66
N HIS A 407 3.86 38.26 25.03
CA HIS A 407 2.78 37.77 24.17
C HIS A 407 1.48 37.54 24.96
N VAL A 408 1.57 36.95 26.16
CA VAL A 408 0.41 36.77 27.05
C VAL A 408 -0.16 38.13 27.48
N LEU A 409 0.69 39.10 27.80
CA LEU A 409 0.26 40.46 28.13
C LEU A 409 -0.36 41.19 26.93
N GLU A 410 0.15 40.98 25.71
CA GLU A 410 -0.42 41.55 24.47
C GLU A 410 -1.78 40.91 24.13
N GLU A 411 -1.96 39.60 24.30
CA GLU A 411 -3.25 38.92 24.14
C GLU A 411 -4.27 39.34 25.20
N GLU A 412 -3.83 39.67 26.42
CA GLU A 412 -4.69 40.24 27.47
C GLU A 412 -5.06 41.72 27.22
N GLU A 413 -4.30 42.45 26.40
CA GLU A 413 -4.50 43.88 26.10
C GLU A 413 -5.33 44.15 24.82
N GLU A 414 -5.69 43.15 24.00
CA GLU A 414 -6.65 43.37 22.89
C GLU A 414 -8.08 43.64 23.41
N PRO A 415 -8.69 44.81 23.14
CA PRO A 415 -9.98 45.15 23.70
C PRO A 415 -11.11 44.42 22.95
N ALA A 416 -11.99 43.75 23.70
CA ALA A 416 -13.26 43.22 23.21
C ALA A 416 -14.09 44.32 22.52
N ILE A 417 -14.09 44.34 21.18
CA ILE A 417 -14.91 45.27 20.39
C ILE A 417 -16.36 44.80 20.40
N SER A 418 -17.19 45.67 20.97
CA SER A 418 -18.64 45.65 21.13
C SER A 418 -19.45 45.33 19.87
N THR A 419 -20.38 44.38 19.98
CA THR A 419 -21.55 44.27 19.08
C THR A 419 -22.84 44.53 19.87
N GLU A 420 -23.08 45.79 20.24
CA GLU A 420 -24.44 46.27 20.51
C GLU A 420 -25.00 46.93 19.24
N SER A 421 -26.27 46.62 18.94
CA SER A 421 -27.17 47.27 17.98
C SER A 421 -27.32 46.71 16.55
N ILE A 422 -27.76 45.45 16.44
CA ILE A 422 -28.89 45.12 15.55
C ILE A 422 -29.96 44.37 16.39
N GLY A 423 -30.82 45.16 17.04
CA GLY A 423 -31.99 44.67 17.74
C GLY A 423 -33.26 44.86 16.91
N LYS A 424 -34.05 43.78 16.85
CA LYS A 424 -35.46 43.62 16.45
C LYS A 424 -35.65 43.34 14.95
N ILE A 425 -36.19 42.18 14.54
CA ILE A 425 -37.42 41.51 15.02
C ILE A 425 -37.33 39.96 14.86
N SER A 426 -37.48 39.25 15.99
CA SER A 426 -38.05 37.90 16.28
C SER A 426 -37.79 36.72 15.30
N ARG A 427 -37.45 35.50 15.74
CA ARG A 427 -38.14 34.72 16.81
C ARG A 427 -37.31 33.46 17.16
N ALA A 428 -37.25 33.14 18.46
CA ALA A 428 -36.73 31.93 19.13
C ALA A 428 -35.19 31.77 19.16
N THR A 429 -34.40 32.43 20.00
CA THR A 429 -34.21 32.30 21.49
C THR A 429 -34.07 30.86 21.97
N SER A 430 -33.02 30.45 22.71
CA SER A 430 -31.87 31.19 23.27
C SER A 430 -30.98 30.21 24.06
N ASP A 431 -29.67 30.41 23.94
CA ASP A 431 -28.62 30.40 24.98
C ASP A 431 -28.47 29.17 25.89
N GLY A 432 -27.29 28.55 26.06
CA GLY A 432 -25.92 29.04 25.87
C GLY A 432 -25.36 29.63 27.16
N ALA A 433 -24.34 28.99 27.74
CA ALA A 433 -23.07 29.61 28.13
C ALA A 433 -22.32 28.82 29.21
N LYS A 434 -21.04 28.58 28.93
CA LYS A 434 -19.97 28.26 29.88
C LYS A 434 -19.60 29.51 30.69
N LEU A 435 -19.07 29.32 31.90
CA LEU A 435 -18.29 30.30 32.66
C LEU A 435 -17.01 29.64 33.20
N ALA A 436 -15.90 30.38 33.10
CA ALA A 436 -14.52 30.02 33.40
C ALA A 436 -14.18 30.02 34.91
N PRO A 437 -13.02 29.45 35.35
CA PRO A 437 -12.68 29.28 36.75
C PRO A 437 -11.88 30.49 37.30
N ALA A 438 -12.16 30.85 38.56
CA ALA A 438 -11.34 31.73 39.38
C ALA A 438 -10.76 30.95 40.57
N SER A 439 -9.50 31.22 40.88
CA SER A 439 -8.66 30.53 41.86
C SER A 439 -9.08 30.79 43.32
N LEU A 440 -9.11 29.74 44.13
CA LEU A 440 -9.06 29.78 45.60
C LEU A 440 -8.48 28.44 46.11
N GLN A 441 -7.30 28.46 46.76
CA GLN A 441 -6.82 27.34 47.57
C GLN A 441 -7.45 27.36 49.00
N PRO A 442 -7.10 26.45 49.93
CA PRO A 442 -7.87 25.26 50.23
C PRO A 442 -8.39 25.27 51.68
N SER A 443 -9.64 24.89 51.93
CA SER A 443 -9.99 24.47 53.30
C SER A 443 -11.28 23.65 53.39
N SER A 444 -11.09 22.46 53.95
CA SER A 444 -11.97 21.72 54.84
C SER A 444 -13.44 21.46 54.46
N MET A 445 -13.72 20.16 54.40
CA MET A 445 -14.90 19.46 54.90
C MET A 445 -16.11 19.27 53.98
N ALA A 446 -16.45 17.99 53.92
CA ALA A 446 -17.77 17.38 53.88
C ALA A 446 -18.46 17.22 52.52
N SER A 447 -18.41 15.97 52.08
CA SER A 447 -19.26 15.28 51.11
C SER A 447 -20.75 15.67 51.14
N LEU A 448 -21.32 15.93 49.96
CA LEU A 448 -22.75 15.78 49.69
C LEU A 448 -22.93 14.93 48.40
N PRO A 449 -23.85 13.94 48.38
CA PRO A 449 -23.92 12.96 47.31
C PRO A 449 -24.66 13.45 46.07
N ALA A 450 -24.21 12.93 44.92
CA ALA A 450 -24.74 13.17 43.59
C ALA A 450 -26.19 12.69 43.45
N ALA A 451 -27.10 13.59 43.04
CA ALA A 451 -28.42 13.21 42.58
C ALA A 451 -28.30 12.64 41.15
N ARG A 452 -28.63 11.35 41.01
CA ARG A 452 -28.68 10.60 39.75
C ARG A 452 -29.73 11.18 38.78
N VAL A 453 -29.29 11.29 37.54
CA VAL A 453 -29.99 11.47 36.25
C VAL A 453 -31.50 11.19 36.28
N LEU A 454 -32.30 12.21 35.97
CA LEU A 454 -33.63 12.06 35.38
C LEU A 454 -33.62 12.72 34.00
N ILE A 455 -34.27 12.02 33.06
CA ILE A 455 -34.36 12.27 31.63
C ILE A 455 -34.58 13.75 31.30
N ASP A 456 -33.86 14.23 30.28
CA ASP A 456 -33.92 15.60 29.78
C ASP A 456 -35.36 16.02 29.45
N GLY A 457 -35.83 17.11 30.07
CA GLY A 457 -37.16 17.71 29.81
C GLY A 457 -38.24 17.56 30.88
N PHE A 458 -37.96 17.02 32.09
CA PHE A 458 -38.92 17.00 33.20
C PHE A 458 -38.49 17.89 34.37
N VAL A 459 -39.29 18.93 34.69
CA VAL A 459 -39.05 19.81 35.84
C VAL A 459 -39.94 19.36 37.00
N VAL A 460 -39.35 19.03 38.14
CA VAL A 460 -40.09 18.68 39.36
C VAL A 460 -40.85 19.91 39.87
N PRO A 461 -42.17 19.84 40.12
CA PRO A 461 -42.94 20.99 40.62
C PRO A 461 -42.45 21.46 42.00
N GLU A 462 -42.46 22.77 42.23
CA GLU A 462 -42.20 23.34 43.56
C GLU A 462 -43.25 22.82 44.56
N GLY A 463 -42.79 22.00 45.52
CA GLY A 463 -43.65 21.36 46.53
C GLY A 463 -43.74 19.84 46.44
N ALA A 464 -43.02 19.19 45.52
CA ALA A 464 -42.92 17.72 45.50
C ALA A 464 -42.26 17.21 46.79
N VAL A 465 -42.98 16.37 47.54
CA VAL A 465 -42.48 15.71 48.75
C VAL A 465 -41.91 14.35 48.35
N ALA A 466 -40.71 14.02 48.84
CA ALA A 466 -40.02 12.75 48.60
C ALA A 466 -40.91 11.52 48.88
N PRO A 467 -40.68 10.37 48.21
CA PRO A 467 -41.50 9.18 48.39
C PRO A 467 -41.58 8.74 49.86
N MET A 468 -42.79 8.33 50.25
CA MET A 468 -43.25 8.10 51.64
C MET A 468 -42.65 6.85 52.33
N PHE A 469 -41.66 6.21 51.73
CA PHE A 469 -41.05 4.99 52.26
C PHE A 469 -39.52 5.17 52.31
N PRO A 470 -38.86 4.89 53.45
CA PRO A 470 -37.41 4.85 53.50
C PRO A 470 -36.94 3.69 52.63
N SER A 471 -36.36 3.99 51.47
CA SER A 471 -35.47 3.05 50.79
C SER A 471 -34.11 3.18 51.45
N GLU A 472 -33.58 2.07 51.98
CA GLU A 472 -32.16 1.99 52.30
C GLU A 472 -31.44 2.05 50.95
N ASP A 473 -30.69 3.14 50.72
CA ASP A 473 -29.83 3.23 49.54
C ASP A 473 -28.73 2.18 49.71
N ASP A 474 -28.85 1.07 48.97
CA ASP A 474 -27.83 0.05 48.95
C ASP A 474 -26.72 0.51 48.00
N ASP A 475 -25.65 1.09 48.55
CA ASP A 475 -24.45 1.56 47.82
C ASP A 475 -23.63 0.42 47.18
N ASN A 476 -24.20 -0.79 47.11
CA ASN A 476 -23.58 -1.93 46.46
C ASN A 476 -23.58 -1.73 44.94
N GLU A 477 -22.40 -1.77 44.34
CA GLU A 477 -22.26 -1.90 42.89
C GLU A 477 -22.57 -3.34 42.48
N TYR A 478 -23.40 -3.51 41.46
CA TYR A 478 -23.74 -4.82 40.91
C TYR A 478 -23.24 -4.89 39.45
N ASP A 479 -22.83 -6.07 39.01
CA ASP A 479 -22.49 -6.28 37.61
C ASP A 479 -23.73 -6.33 36.71
N ASP A 480 -23.52 -6.38 35.39
CA ASP A 480 -24.58 -6.43 34.36
C ASP A 480 -25.52 -7.65 34.49
N TYR A 481 -25.19 -8.61 35.37
CA TYR A 481 -25.97 -9.82 35.66
C TYR A 481 -26.56 -9.85 37.08
N GLY A 482 -26.40 -8.78 37.87
CA GLY A 482 -27.01 -8.60 39.18
C GLY A 482 -26.24 -9.22 40.35
N ALA A 483 -24.96 -9.55 40.18
CA ALA A 483 -24.07 -10.00 41.26
C ALA A 483 -23.32 -8.82 41.90
N LEU A 484 -23.08 -8.91 43.21
CA LEU A 484 -22.48 -7.86 44.03
C LEU A 484 -20.97 -7.74 43.73
N LEU A 485 -20.50 -6.57 43.29
CA LEU A 485 -19.10 -6.31 42.95
C LEU A 485 -18.26 -6.12 44.21
N HIS A 486 -17.37 -7.08 44.50
CA HIS A 486 -16.40 -6.97 45.57
C HIS A 486 -15.07 -6.39 45.03
N PRO A 487 -14.63 -5.19 45.43
CA PRO A 487 -13.43 -4.53 44.89
C PRO A 487 -12.13 -5.34 45.02
N GLY A 488 -12.08 -6.27 45.99
CA GLY A 488 -10.94 -7.16 46.20
C GLY A 488 -10.87 -8.35 45.23
N GLU A 489 -11.95 -8.68 44.51
CA GLU A 489 -11.94 -9.78 43.52
C GLU A 489 -11.25 -9.37 42.21
N PHE A 490 -11.10 -8.07 41.96
CA PHE A 490 -10.46 -7.53 40.75
C PHE A 490 -8.97 -7.18 40.95
N GLN A 491 -8.43 -7.28 42.17
CA GLN A 491 -7.00 -7.16 42.42
C GLN A 491 -6.27 -8.48 42.10
N GLN A 492 -5.93 -8.64 40.82
CA GLN A 492 -5.00 -9.60 40.21
C GLN A 492 -5.36 -11.10 40.28
N ALA A 493 -5.89 -11.61 39.16
CA ALA A 493 -5.32 -12.75 38.43
C ALA A 493 -5.73 -12.65 36.95
N GLY A 494 -4.77 -12.80 36.04
CA GLY A 494 -4.93 -12.46 34.63
C GLY A 494 -5.96 -13.28 33.83
N GLY A 495 -6.52 -12.63 32.81
CA GLY A 495 -7.36 -13.28 31.79
C GLY A 495 -8.10 -12.23 30.96
N THR A 496 -7.87 -12.28 29.65
CA THR A 496 -8.34 -11.36 28.59
C THR A 496 -9.87 -11.26 28.44
N ALA A 497 -10.38 -10.05 28.22
CA ALA A 497 -11.26 -9.67 27.10
C ALA A 497 -11.52 -8.15 27.14
N THR A 498 -10.96 -7.39 26.20
CA THR A 498 -11.27 -5.96 26.04
C THR A 498 -11.69 -5.69 24.60
N ALA A 499 -12.84 -5.04 24.46
CA ALA A 499 -13.32 -4.42 23.23
C ALA A 499 -12.34 -3.33 22.78
N MET A 500 -12.14 -3.21 21.47
CA MET A 500 -11.17 -2.29 20.87
C MET A 500 -11.71 -0.85 20.84
N SER A 501 -11.28 -0.03 21.80
CA SER A 501 -11.02 1.40 21.58
C SER A 501 -9.50 1.57 21.45
N MET A 502 -9.06 2.31 20.43
CA MET A 502 -7.67 2.76 20.33
C MET A 502 -7.52 3.98 21.24
N ASP A 503 -7.56 3.75 22.55
CA ASP A 503 -7.07 4.73 23.50
C ASP A 503 -5.55 4.52 23.56
N MET A 504 -4.81 5.56 23.20
CA MET A 504 -3.43 5.69 23.64
C MET A 504 -3.42 5.41 25.15
N ASP A 505 -2.44 4.64 25.61
CA ASP A 505 -2.16 4.44 27.03
C ASP A 505 -1.88 5.83 27.64
N ASP A 506 -2.94 6.50 28.10
CA ASP A 506 -2.89 7.60 29.07
C ASP A 506 -2.32 6.98 30.34
N GLY A 507 -0.99 6.93 30.38
CA GLY A 507 -0.27 6.65 31.60
C GLY A 507 -0.76 7.61 32.67
N GLU A 508 -1.22 7.03 33.80
CA GLU A 508 -1.55 7.69 35.06
C GLU A 508 -0.91 9.08 35.20
N ASP A 509 -1.73 10.14 35.18
CA ASP A 509 -1.41 11.55 35.52
C ASP A 509 0.09 11.83 35.70
N SER A 510 0.83 11.83 34.59
CA SER A 510 2.14 12.47 34.56
C SER A 510 1.86 13.97 34.45
N PRO A 511 2.44 14.82 35.34
CA PRO A 511 2.21 16.25 35.27
C PRO A 511 2.61 16.71 33.86
N GLU A 512 1.76 17.50 33.20
CA GLU A 512 2.06 18.18 31.93
C GLU A 512 3.52 18.68 32.02
N GLU A 513 4.44 17.99 31.34
CA GLU A 513 5.84 18.39 31.34
C GLU A 513 5.88 19.73 30.63
N GLU A 514 6.09 20.82 31.37
CA GLU A 514 6.34 22.16 30.80
C GLU A 514 7.33 21.99 29.63
N GLU A 515 6.89 22.23 28.39
CA GLU A 515 7.73 22.05 27.21
C GLU A 515 8.95 22.97 27.34
N VAL A 516 10.08 22.38 27.74
CA VAL A 516 11.32 23.13 27.90
C VAL A 516 11.67 23.72 26.54
N PRO A 517 11.80 25.04 26.39
CA PRO A 517 12.06 25.65 25.10
C PRO A 517 13.40 25.17 24.58
N THR A 518 13.44 24.79 23.30
CA THR A 518 14.60 24.18 22.66
C THR A 518 15.04 24.96 21.44
N LYS A 519 16.30 24.78 21.04
CA LYS A 519 16.86 25.24 19.77
C LYS A 519 17.58 24.10 19.06
N VAL A 520 17.65 24.19 17.74
CA VAL A 520 18.42 23.25 16.90
C VAL A 520 19.80 23.83 16.61
N VAL A 521 20.85 23.06 16.93
CA VAL A 521 22.24 23.40 16.63
C VAL A 521 22.75 22.48 15.52
N PHE A 522 23.51 23.05 14.57
CA PHE A 522 24.10 22.32 13.46
C PHE A 522 25.61 22.20 13.62
N GLU A 523 26.17 21.04 13.28
CA GLU A 523 27.59 20.76 13.24
C GLU A 523 27.95 20.05 11.94
N ASP A 524 28.88 20.63 11.17
CA ASP A 524 29.39 20.01 9.94
C ASP A 524 30.59 19.13 10.25
N ILE A 525 30.43 17.83 9.99
CA ILE A 525 31.48 16.84 10.19
C ILE A 525 31.87 16.18 8.86
N LYS A 526 33.10 15.70 8.79
CA LYS A 526 33.57 14.82 7.72
C LYS A 526 33.64 13.41 8.28
N LEU A 527 32.70 12.55 7.92
CA LEU A 527 32.61 11.18 8.42
C LEU A 527 33.43 10.24 7.54
N PRO A 528 34.57 9.70 8.02
CA PRO A 528 35.29 8.68 7.29
C PRO A 528 34.54 7.34 7.42
N VAL A 529 34.19 6.72 6.29
CA VAL A 529 33.43 5.47 6.25
C VAL A 529 34.40 4.30 6.08
N HIS A 530 34.63 3.59 7.18
CA HIS A 530 35.52 2.42 7.27
C HIS A 530 34.74 1.11 7.51
N ALA A 531 33.51 1.22 8.05
CA ALA A 531 32.61 0.09 8.22
C ALA A 531 32.31 -0.58 6.88
N ARG A 532 32.09 -1.89 6.92
CA ARG A 532 31.72 -2.64 5.73
C ARG A 532 30.30 -2.25 5.32
N LEU A 533 30.11 -1.89 4.06
CA LEU A 533 28.80 -1.62 3.46
C LEU A 533 28.33 -2.86 2.69
N LEU A 534 27.05 -3.18 2.78
CA LEU A 534 26.44 -4.28 2.03
C LEU A 534 25.02 -3.90 1.59
N LEU A 535 24.70 -4.09 0.32
CA LEU A 535 23.35 -3.94 -0.21
C LEU A 535 22.77 -5.32 -0.55
N LEU A 536 21.64 -5.66 0.09
CA LEU A 536 20.85 -6.83 -0.23
C LEU A 536 19.44 -6.39 -0.55
N ASP A 537 18.93 -6.82 -1.70
CA ASP A 537 17.61 -6.39 -2.20
C ASP A 537 16.48 -7.14 -1.50
N TYR A 538 15.91 -6.50 -0.48
CA TYR A 538 14.69 -6.86 0.23
C TYR A 538 13.57 -5.87 -0.07
N ASP A 539 13.64 -5.08 -1.14
CA ASP A 539 12.66 -4.03 -1.47
C ASP A 539 11.24 -4.61 -1.71
N GLY A 540 11.17 -5.89 -2.07
CA GLY A 540 9.88 -6.60 -2.16
C GLY A 540 9.04 -6.07 -3.31
N ARG A 541 9.66 -5.90 -4.49
CA ARG A 541 9.04 -5.47 -5.76
C ARG A 541 9.39 -6.45 -6.87
N SER A 542 8.59 -6.49 -7.93
CA SER A 542 8.86 -7.34 -9.09
C SER A 542 10.13 -6.91 -9.82
N ASP A 543 10.91 -7.86 -10.31
CA ASP A 543 12.08 -7.61 -11.16
C ASP A 543 11.66 -7.43 -12.63
N GLY A 544 12.53 -6.80 -13.44
CA GLY A 544 12.18 -6.42 -14.81
C GLY A 544 11.77 -7.58 -15.71
N ARG A 545 12.33 -8.79 -15.51
CA ARG A 545 11.92 -9.98 -16.27
C ARG A 545 10.48 -10.37 -15.94
N SER A 546 10.14 -10.42 -14.65
CA SER A 546 8.79 -10.74 -14.22
C SER A 546 7.78 -9.65 -14.58
N MET A 547 8.17 -8.37 -14.53
CA MET A 547 7.31 -7.28 -15.02
C MET A 547 6.92 -7.50 -16.48
N ARG A 548 7.87 -7.79 -17.37
CA ARG A 548 7.61 -8.09 -18.79
C ARG A 548 6.65 -9.28 -18.95
N LEU A 549 6.90 -10.38 -18.23
CA LEU A 549 6.03 -11.58 -18.28
C LEU A 549 4.60 -11.29 -17.80
N ILE A 550 4.45 -10.51 -16.73
CA ILE A 550 3.15 -10.15 -16.18
C ILE A 550 2.41 -9.23 -17.14
N LEU A 551 3.08 -8.21 -17.70
CA LEU A 551 2.48 -7.29 -18.66
C LEU A 551 2.06 -7.99 -19.96
N GLY A 552 2.88 -8.93 -20.47
CA GLY A 552 2.53 -9.76 -21.62
C GLY A 552 1.31 -10.66 -21.36
N LYS A 553 1.16 -11.18 -20.12
CA LYS A 553 0.00 -12.00 -19.72
C LYS A 553 -1.27 -11.17 -19.50
N VAL A 554 -1.15 -9.99 -18.88
CA VAL A 554 -2.27 -9.07 -18.63
C VAL A 554 -2.75 -8.46 -19.95
N ALA A 555 -1.84 -8.19 -20.89
CA ALA A 555 -2.13 -7.70 -22.24
C ALA A 555 -3.08 -6.48 -22.28
N PRO A 556 -2.77 -5.37 -21.59
CA PRO A 556 -3.62 -4.17 -21.58
C PRO A 556 -3.79 -3.54 -22.99
N ARG A 557 -4.93 -2.91 -23.26
CA ARG A 557 -5.15 -2.12 -24.49
C ARG A 557 -4.27 -0.85 -24.51
N HIS A 558 -4.23 -0.14 -23.39
CA HIS A 558 -3.30 0.99 -23.19
C HIS A 558 -2.47 0.73 -21.94
N LEU A 559 -1.14 0.79 -22.07
CA LEU A 559 -0.18 0.74 -20.99
C LEU A 559 0.40 2.14 -20.79
N VAL A 560 0.29 2.70 -19.58
CA VAL A 560 0.87 4.01 -19.23
C VAL A 560 1.93 3.80 -18.15
N LEU A 561 3.18 4.14 -18.47
CA LEU A 561 4.31 4.08 -17.56
C LEU A 561 4.49 5.45 -16.89
N VAL A 562 4.24 5.54 -15.59
CA VAL A 562 4.17 6.81 -14.85
C VAL A 562 5.27 7.01 -13.82
N HIS A 563 6.14 6.01 -13.62
CA HIS A 563 7.20 6.06 -12.62
C HIS A 563 8.42 5.23 -13.06
N GLY A 564 9.60 5.56 -12.54
CA GLY A 564 10.88 4.96 -12.87
C GLY A 564 11.78 5.88 -13.69
N THR A 565 13.09 5.62 -13.65
CA THR A 565 14.08 6.41 -14.38
C THR A 565 13.84 6.37 -15.91
N PRO A 566 14.34 7.35 -16.69
CA PRO A 566 14.10 7.40 -18.13
C PRO A 566 14.66 6.15 -18.85
N GLN A 567 15.80 5.64 -18.36
CA GLN A 567 16.43 4.42 -18.88
C GLN A 567 15.54 3.19 -18.60
N ALA A 568 15.03 3.07 -17.38
CA ALA A 568 14.17 1.96 -17.00
C ALA A 568 12.82 1.98 -17.75
N THR A 569 12.25 3.17 -17.92
CA THR A 569 11.02 3.36 -18.69
C THR A 569 11.22 2.95 -20.15
N GLN A 570 12.34 3.33 -20.78
CA GLN A 570 12.67 2.93 -22.15
C GLN A 570 12.83 1.42 -22.30
N VAL A 571 13.57 0.76 -21.39
CA VAL A 571 13.77 -0.70 -21.44
C VAL A 571 12.44 -1.46 -21.34
N LEU A 572 11.54 -1.03 -20.47
CA LEU A 572 10.22 -1.68 -20.35
C LEU A 572 9.33 -1.39 -21.56
N ARG A 573 9.36 -0.17 -22.07
CA ARG A 573 8.62 0.23 -23.28
C ARG A 573 9.04 -0.61 -24.48
N ASP A 574 10.33 -0.74 -24.73
CA ASP A 574 10.85 -1.47 -25.88
C ASP A 574 10.53 -2.96 -25.76
N ALA A 575 10.68 -3.54 -24.56
CA ALA A 575 10.36 -4.94 -24.31
C ALA A 575 8.87 -5.26 -24.45
N CYS A 576 7.98 -4.39 -23.96
CA CYS A 576 6.54 -4.60 -24.06
C CYS A 576 5.96 -4.15 -25.40
N GLY A 577 6.68 -3.34 -26.17
CA GLY A 577 6.23 -2.77 -27.44
C GLY A 577 5.85 -3.86 -28.44
N ASP A 578 6.74 -4.81 -28.69
CA ASP A 578 6.50 -5.89 -29.67
C ASP A 578 5.39 -6.84 -29.18
N ASP A 579 5.44 -7.26 -27.91
CA ASP A 579 4.46 -8.16 -27.31
C ASP A 579 3.04 -7.55 -27.30
N LEU A 580 2.90 -6.28 -26.93
CA LEU A 580 1.61 -5.61 -26.88
C LEU A 580 1.13 -5.16 -28.26
N TYR A 581 2.02 -4.80 -29.18
CA TYR A 581 1.64 -4.46 -30.56
C TYR A 581 0.95 -5.65 -31.24
N SER A 582 1.40 -6.88 -30.98
CA SER A 582 0.77 -8.10 -31.50
C SER A 582 -0.71 -8.26 -31.13
N VAL A 583 -1.14 -7.64 -30.02
CA VAL A 583 -2.52 -7.67 -29.51
C VAL A 583 -3.26 -6.33 -29.63
N ASN A 584 -2.76 -5.42 -30.49
CA ASN A 584 -3.23 -4.05 -30.70
C ASN A 584 -3.18 -3.17 -29.43
N GLY A 585 -2.20 -3.40 -28.57
CA GLY A 585 -1.91 -2.56 -27.41
C GLY A 585 -1.03 -1.35 -27.74
N GLN A 586 -1.15 -0.28 -26.96
CA GLN A 586 -0.33 0.93 -27.06
C GLN A 586 0.41 1.20 -25.75
N VAL A 587 1.66 1.67 -25.84
CA VAL A 587 2.49 2.02 -24.68
C VAL A 587 2.77 3.52 -24.67
N HIS A 588 2.46 4.17 -23.55
CA HIS A 588 2.63 5.60 -23.32
C HIS A 588 3.59 5.83 -22.15
N CYS A 589 4.48 6.82 -22.30
CA CYS A 589 5.50 7.16 -21.30
C CYS A 589 5.53 8.69 -21.08
N PRO A 590 4.46 9.27 -20.47
CA PRO A 590 4.39 10.71 -20.23
C PRO A 590 5.52 11.22 -19.33
N ALA A 591 6.00 12.43 -19.62
CA ALA A 591 6.81 13.19 -18.68
C ALA A 591 5.95 13.83 -17.56
N ASN A 592 6.58 14.30 -16.49
CA ASN A 592 5.88 15.06 -15.44
C ASN A 592 5.19 16.30 -16.02
N GLY A 593 3.90 16.46 -15.74
CA GLY A 593 3.03 17.50 -16.28
C GLY A 593 2.51 17.26 -17.70
N GLU A 594 2.94 16.18 -18.37
CA GLU A 594 2.43 15.80 -19.69
C GLU A 594 1.15 14.97 -19.56
N THR A 595 0.07 15.45 -20.15
CA THR A 595 -1.21 14.73 -20.20
C THR A 595 -1.27 13.82 -21.42
N VAL A 596 -1.51 12.54 -21.20
CA VAL A 596 -1.76 11.57 -22.27
C VAL A 596 -3.25 11.26 -22.33
N ASP A 597 -3.81 11.46 -23.52
CA ASP A 597 -5.17 11.04 -23.85
C ASP A 597 -5.16 9.56 -24.27
N VAL A 598 -5.77 8.72 -23.44
CA VAL A 598 -5.93 7.28 -23.64
C VAL A 598 -7.41 6.92 -23.86
N SER A 599 -8.19 7.87 -24.37
CA SER A 599 -9.59 7.66 -24.71
C SER A 599 -9.72 6.53 -25.74
N ALA A 600 -10.36 5.44 -25.34
CA ALA A 600 -10.61 4.34 -26.25
C ALA A 600 -11.61 4.78 -27.32
N GLY A 601 -11.17 4.82 -28.58
CA GLY A 601 -12.04 5.06 -29.74
C GLY A 601 -13.00 3.90 -30.06
N THR A 602 -13.21 2.97 -29.12
CA THR A 602 -14.17 1.88 -29.25
C THR A 602 -15.55 2.37 -28.85
N SER A 603 -16.41 2.58 -29.84
CA SER A 603 -17.86 2.69 -29.60
C SER A 603 -18.38 1.33 -29.14
N SER A 604 -18.62 1.18 -27.84
CA SER A 604 -19.33 0.04 -27.27
C SER A 604 -20.84 0.22 -27.54
N PHE A 605 -21.51 -0.84 -27.98
CA PHE A 605 -22.96 -0.84 -28.14
C PHE A 605 -23.53 -2.06 -27.44
N GLN A 606 -24.53 -1.87 -26.59
CA GLN A 606 -25.24 -2.98 -25.97
C GLN A 606 -26.27 -3.53 -26.96
N VAL A 607 -26.15 -4.82 -27.29
CA VAL A 607 -27.05 -5.52 -28.21
C VAL A 607 -27.55 -6.79 -27.53
N GLY A 608 -28.85 -7.05 -27.56
CA GLY A 608 -29.45 -8.29 -27.08
C GLY A 608 -29.31 -9.41 -28.11
N LEU A 609 -29.05 -10.65 -27.68
CA LEU A 609 -29.16 -11.82 -28.55
C LEU A 609 -30.62 -12.30 -28.53
N SER A 610 -31.25 -12.43 -29.70
CA SER A 610 -32.61 -12.97 -29.77
C SER A 610 -32.67 -14.45 -29.35
N ASP A 611 -33.77 -14.89 -28.75
CA ASP A 611 -34.00 -16.29 -28.35
C ASP A 611 -33.82 -17.27 -29.52
N GLY A 612 -34.20 -16.85 -30.74
CA GLY A 612 -34.04 -17.64 -31.95
C GLY A 612 -32.57 -17.84 -32.36
N LEU A 613 -31.70 -16.87 -32.10
CA LEU A 613 -30.26 -16.98 -32.34
C LEU A 613 -29.59 -17.82 -31.25
N LEU A 614 -29.95 -17.59 -29.97
CA LEU A 614 -29.47 -18.38 -28.84
C LEU A 614 -29.77 -19.88 -29.03
N ALA A 615 -30.97 -20.22 -29.51
CA ALA A 615 -31.35 -21.60 -29.82
C ALA A 615 -30.54 -22.25 -30.95
N GLN A 616 -29.90 -21.45 -31.81
CA GLN A 616 -29.05 -21.93 -32.92
C GLN A 616 -27.56 -21.99 -32.57
N LEU A 617 -27.16 -21.48 -31.40
CA LEU A 617 -25.77 -21.49 -30.97
C LEU A 617 -25.26 -22.92 -30.74
N ARG A 618 -24.18 -23.25 -31.44
CA ARG A 618 -23.46 -24.51 -31.26
C ARG A 618 -22.29 -24.30 -30.34
N MET A 619 -22.53 -24.45 -29.04
CA MET A 619 -21.48 -24.39 -28.02
C MET A 619 -20.51 -25.57 -28.21
N ARG A 620 -19.21 -25.26 -28.33
CA ARG A 620 -18.11 -26.22 -28.39
C ARG A 620 -17.25 -26.12 -27.14
N GLN A 621 -17.06 -27.23 -26.46
CA GLN A 621 -16.19 -27.29 -25.29
C GLN A 621 -14.72 -27.26 -25.72
N MET A 622 -13.98 -26.25 -25.27
CA MET A 622 -12.53 -26.13 -25.46
C MET A 622 -11.84 -26.45 -24.13
N GLY A 623 -11.17 -27.61 -24.06
CA GLY A 623 -10.53 -28.09 -22.83
C GLY A 623 -11.54 -28.38 -21.71
N SER A 624 -11.15 -28.15 -20.46
CA SER A 624 -11.99 -28.41 -19.27
C SER A 624 -12.80 -27.20 -18.78
N GLU A 625 -12.51 -25.98 -19.23
CA GLU A 625 -12.98 -24.76 -18.55
C GLU A 625 -13.90 -23.86 -19.39
N TYR A 626 -13.81 -23.87 -20.72
CA TYR A 626 -14.53 -22.91 -21.56
C TYR A 626 -15.38 -23.59 -22.65
N ALA A 627 -16.50 -22.96 -23.00
CA ALA A 627 -17.33 -23.33 -24.15
C ALA A 627 -17.50 -22.12 -25.08
N LEU A 628 -17.22 -22.30 -26.37
CA LEU A 628 -17.23 -21.25 -27.39
C LEU A 628 -18.27 -21.54 -28.46
N ALA A 629 -18.95 -20.51 -28.96
CA ALA A 629 -19.84 -20.60 -30.11
C ALA A 629 -19.57 -19.47 -31.09
N TRP A 630 -19.66 -19.77 -32.38
CA TRP A 630 -19.67 -18.74 -33.42
C TRP A 630 -21.07 -18.12 -33.52
N VAL A 631 -21.13 -16.80 -33.54
CA VAL A 631 -22.39 -16.05 -33.64
C VAL A 631 -22.36 -15.19 -34.89
N HIS A 632 -23.32 -15.41 -35.78
CA HIS A 632 -23.52 -14.59 -36.97
C HIS A 632 -25.00 -14.21 -37.07
N GLY A 633 -25.29 -12.92 -37.25
CA GLY A 633 -26.66 -12.43 -37.28
C GLY A 633 -26.77 -11.00 -37.78
N VAL A 634 -28.00 -10.55 -37.96
CA VAL A 634 -28.33 -9.21 -38.46
C VAL A 634 -28.91 -8.40 -37.31
N VAL A 635 -28.39 -7.20 -37.07
CA VAL A 635 -28.91 -6.29 -36.05
C VAL A 635 -30.21 -5.68 -36.54
N ALA A 636 -31.31 -5.89 -35.81
CA ALA A 636 -32.61 -5.30 -36.12
C ALA A 636 -32.63 -3.80 -35.79
N SER A 637 -33.28 -3.00 -36.64
CA SER A 637 -33.49 -1.56 -36.39
C SER A 637 -34.35 -1.34 -35.15
N VAL A 638 -33.90 -0.44 -34.28
CA VAL A 638 -34.55 -0.07 -33.02
C VAL A 638 -35.92 0.57 -33.30
N ASN A 639 -36.99 0.02 -32.74
CA ASN A 639 -38.22 0.77 -32.46
C ASN A 639 -38.10 1.40 -31.06
N SER A 640 -38.53 2.65 -30.93
CA SER A 640 -38.32 3.56 -29.79
C SER A 640 -38.24 2.90 -28.40
N GLY A 641 -37.02 2.82 -27.85
CA GLY A 641 -36.77 2.54 -26.42
C GLY A 641 -36.30 1.12 -26.05
N ALA A 642 -36.22 0.18 -26.99
CA ALA A 642 -35.70 -1.17 -26.73
C ALA A 642 -34.22 -1.32 -27.14
N LEU A 643 -33.47 -2.19 -26.44
CA LEU A 643 -32.12 -2.60 -26.85
C LEU A 643 -32.18 -3.25 -28.25
N PRO A 644 -31.26 -2.91 -29.18
CA PRO A 644 -31.21 -3.57 -30.49
C PRO A 644 -30.97 -5.07 -30.31
N GLU A 645 -31.66 -5.90 -31.09
CA GLU A 645 -31.53 -7.36 -31.05
C GLU A 645 -30.80 -7.91 -32.28
N VAL A 646 -29.91 -8.88 -32.07
CA VAL A 646 -29.30 -9.69 -33.13
C VAL A 646 -30.24 -10.83 -33.50
N LEU A 647 -30.74 -10.79 -34.72
CA LEU A 647 -31.59 -11.84 -35.31
C LEU A 647 -30.75 -12.86 -36.08
N PRO A 648 -31.22 -14.12 -36.21
CA PRO A 648 -30.59 -15.09 -37.10
C PRO A 648 -30.52 -14.54 -38.53
N ALA A 649 -29.34 -14.64 -39.16
CA ALA A 649 -29.22 -14.29 -40.57
C ALA A 649 -30.14 -15.20 -41.40
N SER A 650 -31.11 -14.61 -42.11
CA SER A 650 -31.95 -15.36 -43.05
C SER A 650 -31.04 -16.01 -44.09
N ALA A 651 -31.11 -17.33 -44.23
CA ALA A 651 -30.32 -18.10 -45.20
C ALA A 651 -30.66 -17.71 -46.65
N SER A 652 -30.12 -16.59 -47.13
CA SER A 652 -30.03 -16.30 -48.56
C SER A 652 -28.84 -17.07 -49.11
N ALA A 653 -29.17 -18.22 -49.70
CA ALA A 653 -28.40 -19.02 -50.65
C ALA A 653 -26.90 -18.68 -50.84
N GLY A 654 -26.03 -19.56 -50.34
CA GLY A 654 -24.83 -19.95 -51.10
C GLY A 654 -23.46 -19.47 -50.62
N GLU A 655 -23.34 -18.68 -49.56
CA GLU A 655 -22.03 -18.46 -48.93
C GLU A 655 -21.83 -19.51 -47.83
N ALA A 656 -21.19 -20.62 -48.18
CA ALA A 656 -20.49 -21.40 -47.17
C ALA A 656 -19.51 -20.44 -46.51
N LEU A 657 -19.65 -20.22 -45.19
CA LEU A 657 -18.70 -19.46 -44.39
C LEU A 657 -17.32 -20.10 -44.56
N GLU A 658 -16.52 -19.59 -45.51
CA GLU A 658 -15.14 -19.98 -45.71
C GLU A 658 -14.31 -19.37 -44.57
N GLY A 659 -13.85 -20.23 -43.66
CA GLY A 659 -12.88 -19.86 -42.63
C GLY A 659 -13.40 -20.08 -41.22
N GLY A 660 -13.28 -21.31 -40.70
CA GLY A 660 -13.34 -21.49 -39.25
C GLY A 660 -12.06 -20.96 -38.61
N VAL A 661 -12.19 -20.19 -37.54
CA VAL A 661 -11.06 -19.60 -36.81
C VAL A 661 -10.49 -20.64 -35.85
N PHE A 662 -9.16 -20.81 -35.86
CA PHE A 662 -8.47 -21.60 -34.84
C PHE A 662 -8.31 -20.76 -33.59
N ILE A 663 -8.77 -21.25 -32.44
CA ILE A 663 -8.76 -20.49 -31.19
C ILE A 663 -7.76 -21.14 -30.22
N GLY A 664 -6.79 -20.34 -29.78
CA GLY A 664 -5.75 -20.72 -28.80
C GLY A 664 -4.48 -21.30 -29.42
N ASP A 665 -3.42 -21.38 -28.61
CA ASP A 665 -2.20 -22.09 -28.97
C ASP A 665 -2.47 -23.60 -28.99
N ALA A 666 -2.61 -24.16 -30.18
CA ALA A 666 -2.85 -25.58 -30.35
C ALA A 666 -1.60 -26.39 -29.93
N LYS A 667 -1.62 -26.90 -28.70
CA LYS A 667 -0.54 -27.73 -28.15
C LYS A 667 -0.55 -29.10 -28.82
N LEU A 668 0.51 -29.42 -29.54
CA LEU A 668 0.67 -30.75 -30.16
C LEU A 668 0.65 -31.90 -29.14
N SER A 669 0.97 -31.64 -27.86
CA SER A 669 0.83 -32.62 -26.77
C SER A 669 -0.62 -33.04 -26.56
N ASP A 670 -1.54 -32.09 -26.61
CA ASP A 670 -2.95 -32.30 -26.29
C ASP A 670 -3.66 -32.95 -27.48
N LEU A 671 -3.30 -32.51 -28.71
CA LEU A 671 -3.71 -33.17 -29.94
C LEU A 671 -3.23 -34.63 -30.01
N LYS A 672 -2.01 -34.93 -29.55
CA LYS A 672 -1.51 -36.31 -29.47
C LYS A 672 -2.42 -37.16 -28.58
N THR A 673 -2.75 -36.70 -27.38
CA THR A 673 -3.65 -37.42 -26.46
C THR A 673 -5.04 -37.62 -27.07
N ALA A 674 -5.55 -36.64 -27.82
CA ALA A 674 -6.83 -36.73 -28.51
C ALA A 674 -6.82 -37.78 -29.63
N LEU A 675 -5.76 -37.79 -30.44
CA LEU A 675 -5.58 -38.77 -31.52
C LEU A 675 -5.42 -40.19 -30.96
N GLU A 676 -4.67 -40.37 -29.88
CA GLU A 676 -4.51 -41.66 -29.20
C GLU A 676 -5.85 -42.17 -28.64
N LYS A 677 -6.71 -41.28 -28.12
CA LYS A 677 -8.05 -41.63 -27.63
C LYS A 677 -8.98 -42.13 -28.76
N GLU A 678 -8.80 -41.61 -29.97
CA GLU A 678 -9.51 -42.04 -31.19
C GLU A 678 -8.81 -43.23 -31.90
N GLY A 679 -7.79 -43.83 -31.26
CA GLY A 679 -7.07 -44.99 -31.77
C GLY A 679 -6.09 -44.69 -32.90
N ILE A 680 -5.68 -43.43 -33.07
CA ILE A 680 -4.73 -42.98 -34.09
C ILE A 680 -3.34 -42.89 -33.45
N ALA A 681 -2.38 -43.67 -33.95
CA ALA A 681 -1.02 -43.68 -33.41
C ALA A 681 -0.29 -42.37 -33.79
N ALA A 682 0.20 -41.63 -32.78
CA ALA A 682 0.87 -40.34 -32.98
C ALA A 682 2.21 -40.27 -32.24
N VAL A 683 3.29 -39.90 -32.94
CA VAL A 683 4.67 -39.86 -32.40
C VAL A 683 5.32 -38.52 -32.74
N PHE A 684 6.05 -37.95 -31.80
CA PHE A 684 6.84 -36.73 -32.05
C PHE A 684 8.12 -37.05 -32.82
N VAL A 685 8.33 -36.37 -33.94
CA VAL A 685 9.53 -36.47 -34.77
C VAL A 685 9.95 -35.06 -35.16
N GLU A 686 11.15 -34.64 -34.77
CA GLU A 686 11.73 -33.32 -35.12
C GLU A 686 10.80 -32.12 -34.81
N GLY A 687 10.09 -32.16 -33.69
CA GLY A 687 9.17 -31.08 -33.27
C GLY A 687 7.79 -31.11 -33.94
N ASN A 688 7.53 -32.04 -34.85
CA ASN A 688 6.23 -32.24 -35.50
C ASN A 688 5.55 -33.52 -35.00
N LEU A 689 4.23 -33.62 -35.17
CA LEU A 689 3.46 -34.80 -34.76
C LEU A 689 3.17 -35.69 -35.98
N GLN A 690 3.79 -36.87 -36.04
CA GLN A 690 3.57 -37.84 -37.11
C GLN A 690 2.50 -38.84 -36.71
N CYS A 691 1.43 -38.91 -37.51
CA CYS A 691 0.20 -39.65 -37.25
C CYS A 691 0.01 -40.76 -38.29
N SER A 692 -0.30 -41.98 -37.84
CA SER A 692 -0.49 -43.17 -38.69
C SER A 692 0.63 -43.41 -39.72
N GLY A 693 1.87 -42.97 -39.42
CA GLY A 693 3.06 -43.13 -40.26
C GLY A 693 3.11 -42.33 -41.57
N SER A 694 2.01 -41.69 -41.99
CA SER A 694 1.89 -41.07 -43.32
C SER A 694 1.44 -39.60 -43.31
N VAL A 695 0.88 -39.12 -42.20
CA VAL A 695 0.38 -37.74 -42.06
C VAL A 695 1.20 -37.02 -40.99
N SER A 696 1.70 -35.83 -41.29
CA SER A 696 2.46 -34.99 -40.39
C SER A 696 1.67 -33.72 -40.06
N VAL A 697 1.51 -33.46 -38.77
CA VAL A 697 0.95 -32.20 -38.24
C VAL A 697 2.13 -31.31 -37.85
N LYS A 698 2.26 -30.17 -38.52
CA LYS A 698 3.31 -29.18 -38.31
C LYS A 698 2.74 -27.89 -37.77
N ARG A 699 3.51 -27.19 -36.95
CA ARG A 699 3.20 -25.80 -36.58
C ARG A 699 3.79 -24.87 -37.64
N THR A 700 2.98 -23.96 -38.17
CA THR A 700 3.51 -22.84 -38.97
C THR A 700 4.38 -21.96 -38.05
N VAL A 701 5.34 -21.23 -38.62
CA VAL A 701 6.34 -20.35 -37.95
C VAL A 701 5.71 -19.54 -36.78
N PRO A 702 6.44 -19.20 -35.70
CA PRO A 702 5.90 -18.95 -34.34
C PRO A 702 4.83 -17.86 -34.17
N GLU A 703 4.54 -17.03 -35.17
CA GLU A 703 3.74 -15.82 -35.04
C GLU A 703 2.25 -16.00 -35.38
N ASP A 704 1.86 -17.03 -36.16
CA ASP A 704 0.48 -17.17 -36.65
C ASP A 704 -0.36 -18.28 -35.95
N GLY A 705 0.23 -19.07 -35.05
CA GLY A 705 -0.49 -20.16 -34.35
C GLY A 705 -1.07 -21.25 -35.27
N GLY A 706 -0.79 -21.20 -36.58
CA GLY A 706 -1.36 -22.09 -37.58
C GLY A 706 -0.86 -23.54 -37.45
N ILE A 707 -1.75 -24.50 -37.67
CA ILE A 707 -1.40 -25.91 -37.84
C ILE A 707 -1.56 -26.30 -39.30
N ILE A 708 -0.52 -26.88 -39.88
CA ILE A 708 -0.52 -27.43 -41.22
C ILE A 708 -0.57 -28.95 -41.13
N LEU A 709 -1.53 -29.55 -41.84
CA LEU A 709 -1.66 -31.00 -41.99
C LEU A 709 -1.09 -31.42 -43.36
N GLU A 710 0.10 -32.01 -43.37
CA GLU A 710 0.79 -32.50 -44.57
C GLU A 710 0.70 -34.02 -44.67
N GLY A 711 0.29 -34.54 -45.83
CA GLY A 711 0.24 -35.98 -46.07
C GLY A 711 -0.58 -36.35 -47.30
N PRO A 712 -0.55 -37.62 -47.72
CA PRO A 712 -1.43 -38.11 -48.77
C PRO A 712 -2.89 -38.05 -48.29
N LEU A 713 -3.81 -37.69 -49.19
CA LEU A 713 -5.25 -37.69 -48.93
C LEU A 713 -5.76 -39.13 -48.71
N SER A 714 -5.64 -39.62 -47.48
CA SER A 714 -6.07 -40.95 -47.04
C SER A 714 -7.23 -40.84 -46.04
N ASP A 715 -7.89 -41.96 -45.74
CA ASP A 715 -8.92 -42.00 -44.70
C ASP A 715 -8.37 -41.53 -43.35
N ASP A 716 -7.11 -41.86 -43.05
CA ASP A 716 -6.41 -41.36 -41.86
C ASP A 716 -6.21 -39.85 -41.90
N TYR A 717 -5.88 -39.26 -43.06
CA TYR A 717 -5.78 -37.81 -43.22
C TYR A 717 -7.09 -37.10 -42.85
N TYR A 718 -8.23 -37.58 -43.33
CA TYR A 718 -9.53 -37.00 -43.02
C TYR A 718 -9.94 -37.24 -41.56
N ARG A 719 -9.61 -38.40 -40.97
CA ARG A 719 -9.84 -38.67 -39.55
C ARG A 719 -9.02 -37.74 -38.66
N ILE A 720 -7.73 -37.58 -38.94
CA ILE A 720 -6.84 -36.67 -38.20
C ILE A 720 -7.32 -35.22 -38.34
N ARG A 721 -7.69 -34.79 -39.55
CA ARG A 721 -8.28 -33.46 -39.80
C ARG A 721 -9.57 -33.25 -38.99
N THR A 722 -10.41 -34.27 -38.89
CA THR A 722 -11.66 -34.19 -38.13
C THR A 722 -11.39 -34.01 -36.64
N VAL A 723 -10.41 -34.74 -36.07
CA VAL A 723 -10.01 -34.58 -34.66
C VAL A 723 -9.35 -33.23 -34.41
N LEU A 724 -8.50 -32.77 -35.33
CA LEU A 724 -7.87 -31.46 -35.26
C LEU A 724 -8.93 -30.33 -35.27
N TYR A 725 -9.87 -30.40 -36.19
CA TYR A 725 -10.91 -29.36 -36.34
C TYR A 725 -11.98 -29.45 -35.27
N SER A 726 -12.26 -30.65 -34.73
CA SER A 726 -13.17 -30.78 -33.59
C SER A 726 -12.60 -30.16 -32.33
N GLN A 727 -11.27 -30.20 -32.16
CA GLN A 727 -10.60 -29.65 -30.97
C GLN A 727 -10.26 -28.17 -31.06
N TYR A 728 -9.88 -27.65 -32.22
CA TYR A 728 -9.27 -26.33 -32.31
C TYR A 728 -9.99 -25.35 -33.23
N GLN A 729 -10.93 -25.82 -34.07
CA GLN A 729 -11.66 -24.96 -35.01
C GLN A 729 -13.08 -24.66 -34.50
N VAL A 730 -13.46 -23.38 -34.51
CA VAL A 730 -14.84 -22.93 -34.28
C VAL A 730 -15.38 -22.32 -35.59
N CYS A 731 -16.56 -22.75 -36.02
CA CYS A 731 -17.26 -22.34 -37.24
C CYS A 731 -18.69 -21.92 -36.92
#